data_AF-W7SXJ2-F1
#
_entry.id   AF-W7SXJ2-F1
#
_cell.length_a   1.000
_cell.length_b   1.000
_cell.length_c   1.000
_cell.angle_alpha   90.00
_cell.angle_beta   90.00
_cell.angle_gamma   90.00
#
_symmetry.space_group_name_H-M   'P 1'
#
loop_
_entity.id
_entity.type
_entity.pdbx_description
1 polymer ?
#
loop_
_entity_poly.entity_id
_entity_poly.type
_entity_poly.pdbx_seq_one_letter_code
_entity_poly.pdbx_strand_id
1 'polypeptide(L)'
;MVVFVVGVFGPTASQVTPPLFGDLHALADALSLAPKQRWGSADDAAVQQPGEHGHVVATTAGNQQAARGLRADYPSMKFPAAKPKPNTASVSTGPNAVRGFDPKTSKEVPNERGRFQSTYRNTDGTETTEFSKDPVNYRKPDGTWQPIDTTLVPDNGGWRNGSDEVAARFAGYAGGSGMVSFGLDGDHVFGYGLDGARTVAGQAQGSTVTYPGVLADTDLRLDVQPGGIKESLVLASSNAPHSFLFPLQLKGLTAELLDGRVALVDATGKERASIPAGSMSDASRNPHTGDPATSTGVTYHLVPGGLRVDLDQSWLADPARKYPVVVDPTVASPNASASMYVQNGSQNDGSTELKTGYDGDDNIHTATYLKFDGIENVLRNHKIFGAKLYIVNDWSWSCVPSPVYIHAVTAPWTGGGYPGPAFGPELSEASFAHGYIASGHTKSDCPVAGEGIDLGPAGRDVVQAWVNGTMHNYGLTVRGSATDSNGWKKFTGAGTANPPKLFVTHTPFNADYNITQPVPDPPVTRTQSGKIKITVTNRGADTWTQAGYALGYRVYAAGGGLVAMKEAAQLPGDVARGQSVSLDATIQALDPGDYYLDFSMFQRGGPYFTDEQIPPARLVLGVRNIPPAISAQYPPNGYSSPTLIPQLWAHGVKIDAAPGSSLQYRFEVCERDSANNPVNCFDSGHISSDTWTVPAGKLVWSKTYLWRVFAFDGTDESPALPESTLFESVPQPEITSHLGNAPYSTDSNDFDPQVGNFYRSAVDATLAIGGPSISVARTYNSLDPRRGLAFGEGWATQYDMSVVPDADGSGNVVVTYPDGQQVRFGHNPDGSFAAPEGRYALLTHPNDQVWDLVDKSGSKYEVNGGHLTSITDSRGQAVVLDYTNGRLSSVHQPALLGRTAQGISFAWTGSHVTSVTTSPGGGTSLTWRYSYDGDKLTKVCDPLGGCTTYGYEPGTHYRSAVLDTKPDSYWRLGESAGSDATSQVAINLGSDKAKYKDVTLGAPGPTAASSAATFNGTSSAVTLPDGTLRKNRNMAIELWFRTTKLEI
;
A
#
# COMPACT_ATOMS: atom_id res chain seq x y z
N MET A 1 57.54 24.51 -8.12
CA MET A 1 56.25 24.95 -8.71
C MET A 1 55.50 25.75 -7.66
N VAL A 2 54.77 26.80 -8.06
CA VAL A 2 53.67 27.35 -7.25
C VAL A 2 52.41 26.93 -8.00
N VAL A 3 51.61 26.03 -7.41
CA VAL A 3 50.35 25.61 -8.04
C VAL A 3 49.29 26.60 -7.62
N PHE A 4 48.90 27.49 -8.53
CA PHE A 4 47.83 28.45 -8.28
C PHE A 4 46.48 27.76 -8.48
N VAL A 5 45.98 27.11 -7.43
CA VAL A 5 44.56 26.73 -7.35
C VAL A 5 43.76 28.01 -7.11
N VAL A 6 42.63 28.19 -7.79
CA VAL A 6 41.73 29.33 -7.55
C VAL A 6 41.00 29.16 -6.21
N GLY A 7 41.69 29.55 -5.14
CA GLY A 7 41.12 30.09 -3.91
C GLY A 7 41.43 31.60 -3.89
N VAL A 8 40.41 32.44 -3.74
CA VAL A 8 40.39 33.86 -4.18
C VAL A 8 41.39 34.78 -3.45
N PHE A 9 42.16 35.61 -4.21
CA PHE A 9 43.09 36.72 -3.79
C PHE A 9 42.61 38.10 -4.37
N GLY A 10 43.20 39.31 -4.28
CA GLY A 10 44.48 39.90 -3.78
C GLY A 10 44.32 41.39 -3.30
N PRO A 11 45.39 42.20 -3.01
CA PRO A 11 45.47 43.26 -1.92
C PRO A 11 45.05 44.77 -2.09
N THR A 12 45.18 45.56 -0.98
CA THR A 12 44.43 46.78 -0.51
C THR A 12 44.62 48.13 -1.29
N ALA A 13 45.08 49.36 -0.93
CA ALA A 13 44.76 50.50 -0.01
C ALA A 13 45.47 51.79 -0.61
N SER A 14 45.30 53.09 -0.24
CA SER A 14 44.28 53.91 0.49
C SER A 14 44.66 55.43 0.61
N GLN A 15 43.71 56.37 0.35
CA GLN A 15 43.55 57.71 1.02
C GLN A 15 44.68 58.79 0.87
N VAL A 16 44.63 60.09 1.27
CA VAL A 16 43.74 61.00 2.06
C VAL A 16 43.67 62.44 1.42
N THR A 17 42.83 63.35 1.96
CA THR A 17 42.44 64.72 1.49
C THR A 17 42.53 65.79 2.67
N PRO A 18 41.72 66.88 2.86
CA PRO A 18 41.08 67.89 1.95
C PRO A 18 41.49 69.43 2.13
N PRO A 19 40.80 70.41 2.83
CA PRO A 19 40.51 71.78 2.29
C PRO A 19 40.66 73.02 3.27
N LEU A 20 39.92 74.14 3.00
CA LEU A 20 39.54 75.36 3.81
C LEU A 20 40.24 76.73 3.54
N PHE A 21 39.64 77.96 3.59
CA PHE A 21 38.32 78.60 3.23
C PHE A 21 38.31 80.15 3.60
N GLY A 22 37.62 81.06 2.85
CA GLY A 22 37.22 82.45 3.29
C GLY A 22 37.79 83.69 2.52
N ASP A 23 37.14 84.87 2.33
CA ASP A 23 35.75 85.36 2.61
C ASP A 23 35.25 86.62 1.79
N LEU A 24 34.05 86.50 1.19
CA LEU A 24 32.93 87.38 0.73
C LEU A 24 32.94 88.63 -0.20
N HIS A 25 31.88 88.66 -1.04
CA HIS A 25 31.07 89.77 -1.60
C HIS A 25 31.68 90.99 -2.37
N ALA A 26 31.68 90.90 -3.71
CA ALA A 26 31.60 92.09 -4.61
C ALA A 26 30.92 91.87 -5.99
N LEU A 27 30.56 90.64 -6.38
CA LEU A 27 30.20 90.27 -7.77
C LEU A 27 28.69 90.08 -8.03
N ALA A 28 27.82 90.68 -7.21
CA ALA A 28 26.39 90.35 -7.18
C ALA A 28 25.61 90.82 -8.42
N ASP A 29 25.74 92.09 -8.81
CA ASP A 29 24.64 92.78 -9.51
C ASP A 29 24.76 92.83 -11.04
N ALA A 30 25.95 92.61 -11.62
CA ALA A 30 26.20 92.78 -13.06
C ALA A 30 25.97 91.53 -13.93
N LEU A 31 25.90 90.33 -13.33
CA LEU A 31 25.86 89.04 -14.04
C LEU A 31 24.43 88.50 -14.28
N SER A 32 23.38 89.26 -13.97
CA SER A 32 22.03 88.75 -13.63
C SER A 32 21.09 88.40 -14.79
N LEU A 33 21.53 88.45 -16.06
CA LEU A 33 20.69 88.18 -17.25
C LEU A 33 21.25 87.11 -18.21
N ALA A 34 22.42 86.55 -17.94
CA ALA A 34 22.78 85.21 -18.42
C ALA A 34 22.33 84.18 -17.37
N PRO A 35 22.18 82.88 -17.71
CA PRO A 35 22.29 81.86 -16.69
C PRO A 35 23.67 81.99 -16.03
N LYS A 36 23.70 82.44 -14.77
CA LYS A 36 24.97 82.52 -14.02
C LYS A 36 25.49 81.10 -13.80
N GLN A 37 26.44 80.67 -14.62
CA GLN A 37 27.38 79.65 -14.17
C GLN A 37 28.08 80.21 -12.93
N ARG A 38 27.76 79.67 -11.75
CA ARG A 38 28.35 80.12 -10.48
C ARG A 38 29.82 79.70 -10.46
N TRP A 39 30.69 80.59 -10.94
CA TRP A 39 32.14 80.46 -10.86
C TRP A 39 32.57 80.31 -9.40
N GLY A 40 33.38 79.30 -9.08
CA GLY A 40 33.95 79.07 -7.75
C GLY A 40 34.72 77.74 -7.70
N SER A 41 35.73 77.63 -6.85
CA SER A 41 36.35 76.33 -6.54
C SER A 41 35.56 75.61 -5.44
N ALA A 42 35.71 74.28 -5.37
CA ALA A 42 35.27 73.51 -4.20
C ALA A 42 36.09 73.85 -2.94
N ASP A 43 37.29 74.41 -3.12
CA ASP A 43 38.21 74.81 -2.04
C ASP A 43 37.84 76.13 -1.35
N ASP A 44 36.79 76.81 -1.80
CA ASP A 44 36.59 78.24 -1.53
C ASP A 44 35.21 78.56 -0.92
N ALA A 45 34.99 78.14 0.34
CA ALA A 45 33.87 78.65 1.14
C ALA A 45 34.12 80.10 1.64
N ALA A 46 34.65 80.93 0.75
CA ALA A 46 34.56 82.39 0.83
C ALA A 46 33.18 82.93 0.42
N VAL A 47 32.23 82.08 0.03
CA VAL A 47 30.84 82.49 -0.19
C VAL A 47 29.90 81.39 0.32
N GLN A 48 29.46 81.48 1.57
CA GLN A 48 28.31 80.70 2.06
C GLN A 48 27.09 81.59 2.22
N GLN A 49 25.98 81.23 1.58
CA GLN A 49 24.66 81.78 1.86
C GLN A 49 23.79 80.82 2.70
N PRO A 50 22.77 81.32 3.42
CA PRO A 50 21.90 80.49 4.24
C PRO A 50 21.19 79.40 3.41
N GLY A 51 21.58 78.15 3.61
CA GLY A 51 21.09 76.99 2.87
C GLY A 51 22.19 76.15 2.21
N GLU A 52 23.41 76.69 2.04
CA GLU A 52 24.55 75.93 1.53
C GLU A 52 25.21 75.12 2.64
N HIS A 53 24.87 73.82 2.70
CA HIS A 53 25.61 72.86 3.50
C HIS A 53 26.92 72.51 2.81
N GLY A 54 28.06 72.81 3.45
CA GLY A 54 29.37 72.38 2.97
C GLY A 54 29.49 70.85 2.91
N HIS A 55 30.43 70.34 2.12
CA HIS A 55 30.64 68.89 1.92
C HIS A 55 30.57 68.11 3.24
N VAL A 56 29.58 67.23 3.35
CA VAL A 56 29.43 66.34 4.50
C VAL A 56 30.52 65.27 4.44
N VAL A 57 31.69 65.59 4.99
CA VAL A 57 32.73 64.60 5.27
C VAL A 57 32.09 63.50 6.11
N ALA A 58 32.19 62.26 5.64
CA ALA A 58 31.42 61.14 6.17
C ALA A 58 31.58 60.99 7.69
N THR A 59 30.54 61.33 8.44
CA THR A 59 30.49 61.01 9.87
C THR A 59 30.47 59.49 10.06
N THR A 60 30.93 59.02 11.21
CA THR A 60 30.94 57.57 11.53
C THR A 60 29.54 56.94 11.60
N ALA A 61 28.48 57.74 11.60
CA ALA A 61 27.13 57.28 11.31
C ALA A 61 26.93 57.12 9.79
N GLY A 62 27.28 55.93 9.27
CA GLY A 62 26.99 55.54 7.89
C GLY A 62 25.48 55.49 7.58
N ASN A 63 25.13 55.43 6.29
CA ASN A 63 23.75 55.56 5.79
C ASN A 63 22.73 54.74 6.62
N GLN A 64 21.77 55.44 7.23
CA GLN A 64 20.72 54.86 8.10
C GLN A 64 19.43 54.51 7.35
N GLN A 65 19.31 54.82 6.05
CA GLN A 65 18.13 54.45 5.27
C GLN A 65 18.17 52.97 4.89
N ALA A 66 17.40 52.16 5.61
CA ALA A 66 17.22 50.75 5.27
C ALA A 66 16.33 50.62 4.02
N ALA A 67 16.86 50.00 2.97
CA ALA A 67 16.10 49.66 1.77
C ALA A 67 14.94 48.70 2.11
N ARG A 68 13.72 49.04 1.67
CA ARG A 68 12.55 48.15 1.78
C ARG A 68 12.63 47.06 0.70
N GLY A 69 13.03 45.86 1.07
CA GLY A 69 13.04 44.71 0.16
C GLY A 69 11.66 44.08 -0.01
N LEU A 70 11.20 43.91 -1.26
CA LEU A 70 9.96 43.20 -1.67
C LEU A 70 9.89 41.74 -1.16
N ARG A 71 11.01 41.19 -0.66
CA ARG A 71 11.13 39.84 -0.09
C ARG A 71 10.25 39.60 1.15
N ALA A 72 9.67 40.65 1.74
CA ALA A 72 8.66 40.54 2.79
C ALA A 72 7.27 40.15 2.24
N ASP A 73 6.94 40.58 1.03
CA ASP A 73 5.62 40.38 0.41
C ASP A 73 5.48 38.98 -0.24
N TYR A 74 6.62 38.34 -0.54
CA TYR A 74 6.71 37.03 -1.19
C TYR A 74 7.44 36.01 -0.30
N PRO A 75 6.76 35.42 0.71
CA PRO A 75 7.36 34.43 1.60
C PRO A 75 7.69 33.12 0.88
N SER A 76 8.66 32.39 1.43
CA SER A 76 9.03 31.05 0.96
C SER A 76 7.87 30.06 1.09
N MET A 77 7.61 29.30 0.03
CA MET A 77 6.58 28.26 0.02
C MET A 77 6.86 27.17 1.06
N LYS A 78 5.78 26.61 1.61
CA LYS A 78 5.82 25.41 2.47
C LYS A 78 5.51 24.20 1.62
N PHE A 79 6.52 23.36 1.37
CA PHE A 79 6.33 22.09 0.67
C PHE A 79 5.49 21.12 1.53
N PRO A 80 4.37 20.58 1.02
CA PRO A 80 3.52 19.69 1.79
C PRO A 80 4.18 18.31 1.93
N ALA A 81 4.30 17.83 3.16
CA ALA A 81 4.63 16.43 3.39
C ALA A 81 3.46 15.55 2.91
N ALA A 82 3.67 14.78 1.84
CA ALA A 82 2.68 13.84 1.36
C ALA A 82 2.42 12.76 2.42
N LYS A 83 1.14 12.58 2.76
CA LYS A 83 0.68 11.59 3.73
C LYS A 83 0.10 10.39 2.99
N PRO A 84 0.28 9.15 3.48
CA PRO A 84 -0.44 8.00 2.95
C PRO A 84 -1.96 8.25 2.97
N LYS A 85 -2.64 7.94 1.86
CA LYS A 85 -4.10 7.82 1.85
C LYS A 85 -4.46 6.61 2.75
N PRO A 86 -5.50 6.67 3.61
CA PRO A 86 -5.94 5.49 4.36
C PRO A 86 -6.33 4.36 3.42
N ASN A 87 -6.07 3.10 3.80
CA ASN A 87 -6.55 1.96 3.03
C ASN A 87 -8.08 1.89 3.09
N THR A 88 -8.72 1.51 1.98
CA THR A 88 -10.15 1.15 1.99
C THR A 88 -10.27 -0.28 2.52
N ALA A 89 -11.00 -0.50 3.61
CA ALA A 89 -11.11 -1.82 4.23
C ALA A 89 -12.54 -2.15 4.67
N SER A 90 -12.95 -3.42 4.52
CA SER A 90 -14.25 -3.93 4.98
C SER A 90 -14.18 -5.41 5.37
N VAL A 91 -15.13 -5.89 6.17
CA VAL A 91 -15.22 -7.29 6.60
C VAL A 91 -16.26 -8.01 5.74
N SER A 92 -15.98 -9.27 5.40
CA SER A 92 -16.86 -10.16 4.64
C SER A 92 -16.76 -11.60 5.16
N THR A 93 -17.62 -12.49 4.67
CA THR A 93 -17.55 -13.92 4.96
C THR A 93 -16.52 -14.61 4.06
N GLY A 94 -15.67 -15.45 4.66
CA GLY A 94 -14.85 -16.39 3.90
C GLY A 94 -15.67 -17.59 3.38
N PRO A 95 -15.16 -18.32 2.38
CA PRO A 95 -15.79 -19.55 1.89
C PRO A 95 -15.71 -20.67 2.93
N ASN A 96 -16.65 -21.61 2.86
CA ASN A 96 -16.60 -22.90 3.54
C ASN A 96 -17.14 -23.96 2.57
N ALA A 97 -16.46 -25.10 2.45
CA ALA A 97 -16.75 -26.11 1.43
C ALA A 97 -16.50 -27.55 1.93
N VAL A 98 -17.02 -27.88 3.12
CA VAL A 98 -17.00 -29.25 3.66
C VAL A 98 -17.55 -30.26 2.63
N ARG A 99 -16.83 -31.36 2.47
CA ARG A 99 -17.20 -32.57 1.73
C ARG A 99 -17.35 -33.77 2.66
N GLY A 100 -16.52 -33.84 3.70
CA GLY A 100 -16.47 -34.96 4.63
C GLY A 100 -16.00 -36.27 3.99
N PHE A 101 -16.54 -37.39 4.48
CA PHE A 101 -16.09 -38.74 4.15
C PHE A 101 -16.45 -39.20 2.73
N ASP A 102 -15.42 -39.67 2.01
CA ASP A 102 -15.55 -40.49 0.81
C ASP A 102 -14.72 -41.78 0.99
N PRO A 103 -15.34 -42.98 1.01
CA PRO A 103 -14.62 -44.23 1.24
C PRO A 103 -13.57 -44.58 0.16
N LYS A 104 -13.52 -43.84 -0.96
CA LYS A 104 -12.49 -44.00 -1.99
C LYS A 104 -11.27 -43.09 -1.81
N THR A 105 -11.38 -42.00 -1.06
CA THR A 105 -10.32 -40.97 -0.98
C THR A 105 -9.94 -40.54 0.42
N SER A 106 -10.82 -40.72 1.41
CA SER A 106 -10.49 -40.60 2.83
C SER A 106 -9.55 -41.73 3.26
N LYS A 107 -8.66 -41.47 4.23
CA LYS A 107 -7.62 -42.43 4.68
C LYS A 107 -7.70 -42.65 6.18
N GLU A 108 -7.73 -43.90 6.62
CA GLU A 108 -7.75 -44.21 8.06
C GLU A 108 -6.52 -43.63 8.78
N VAL A 109 -6.70 -43.25 10.04
CA VAL A 109 -5.65 -42.80 10.97
C VAL A 109 -5.46 -43.89 12.04
N PRO A 110 -4.56 -44.88 11.85
CA PRO A 110 -4.53 -46.09 12.69
C PRO A 110 -4.23 -45.85 14.18
N ASN A 111 -3.63 -44.70 14.51
CA ASN A 111 -3.31 -44.33 15.89
C ASN A 111 -4.54 -43.86 16.70
N GLU A 112 -5.66 -43.55 16.03
CA GLU A 112 -6.92 -43.10 16.65
C GLU A 112 -7.98 -44.19 16.74
N ARG A 113 -7.65 -45.41 16.32
CA ARG A 113 -8.51 -46.59 16.50
C ARG A 113 -8.84 -46.79 17.97
N GLY A 114 -10.09 -47.15 18.23
CA GLY A 114 -10.53 -47.75 19.48
C GLY A 114 -11.51 -48.89 19.20
N ARG A 115 -11.92 -49.60 20.25
CA ARG A 115 -12.70 -50.84 20.13
C ARG A 115 -13.91 -50.72 19.20
N PHE A 116 -14.62 -49.59 19.29
CA PHE A 116 -15.89 -49.35 18.61
C PHE A 116 -15.79 -48.26 17.53
N GLN A 117 -14.58 -47.79 17.19
CA GLN A 117 -14.41 -46.67 16.28
C GLN A 117 -13.07 -46.64 15.51
N SER A 118 -13.10 -46.08 14.30
CA SER A 118 -11.92 -45.71 13.49
C SER A 118 -12.09 -44.29 12.92
N THR A 119 -11.05 -43.45 13.01
CA THR A 119 -11.02 -42.12 12.36
C THR A 119 -10.40 -42.22 10.97
N TYR A 120 -10.94 -41.45 10.03
CA TYR A 120 -10.42 -41.24 8.68
C TYR A 120 -10.19 -39.75 8.43
N ARG A 121 -9.06 -39.41 7.82
CA ARG A 121 -8.72 -38.06 7.34
C ARG A 121 -9.27 -37.86 5.92
N ASN A 122 -10.03 -36.79 5.70
CA ASN A 122 -10.75 -36.51 4.45
C ASN A 122 -9.94 -35.62 3.49
N THR A 123 -10.36 -35.56 2.22
CA THR A 123 -9.67 -34.77 1.17
C THR A 123 -9.91 -33.25 1.26
N ASP A 124 -10.91 -32.81 2.02
CA ASP A 124 -11.15 -31.41 2.39
C ASP A 124 -10.39 -30.98 3.65
N GLY A 125 -9.60 -31.88 4.23
CA GLY A 125 -8.85 -31.66 5.47
C GLY A 125 -9.65 -31.84 6.76
N THR A 126 -10.94 -32.17 6.71
CA THR A 126 -11.68 -32.60 7.91
C THR A 126 -11.36 -34.03 8.31
N GLU A 127 -11.87 -34.48 9.45
CA GLU A 127 -11.88 -35.88 9.85
C GLU A 127 -13.30 -36.44 9.88
N THR A 128 -13.43 -37.75 9.70
CA THR A 128 -14.66 -38.48 9.99
C THR A 128 -14.34 -39.68 10.86
N THR A 129 -14.97 -39.78 12.01
CA THR A 129 -14.89 -40.98 12.85
C THR A 129 -16.13 -41.83 12.61
N GLU A 130 -15.90 -43.08 12.20
CA GLU A 130 -16.90 -44.14 12.12
C GLU A 130 -17.07 -44.74 13.53
N PHE A 131 -18.28 -44.73 14.05
CA PHE A 131 -18.67 -45.44 15.27
C PHE A 131 -19.55 -46.64 14.91
N SER A 132 -19.33 -47.79 15.55
CA SER A 132 -20.19 -48.97 15.43
C SER A 132 -20.60 -49.52 16.80
N LYS A 133 -21.66 -50.33 16.86
CA LYS A 133 -22.04 -51.05 18.08
C LYS A 133 -21.10 -52.23 18.36
N ASP A 134 -20.64 -52.90 17.30
CA ASP A 134 -19.77 -54.07 17.42
C ASP A 134 -18.29 -53.66 17.48
N PRO A 135 -17.43 -54.49 18.07
CA PRO A 135 -15.99 -54.28 17.98
C PRO A 135 -15.55 -54.24 16.51
N VAL A 136 -15.00 -53.11 16.08
CA VAL A 136 -14.36 -52.94 14.75
C VAL A 136 -12.84 -53.02 14.85
N ASN A 137 -12.29 -52.78 16.05
CA ASN A 137 -10.88 -52.99 16.35
C ASN A 137 -10.71 -53.81 17.64
N TYR A 138 -9.66 -54.64 17.69
CA TYR A 138 -9.20 -55.31 18.91
C TYR A 138 -7.86 -54.73 19.37
N ARG A 139 -7.54 -54.91 20.66
CA ARG A 139 -6.28 -54.45 21.24
C ARG A 139 -5.31 -55.61 21.40
N LYS A 140 -4.13 -55.52 20.80
CA LYS A 140 -3.05 -56.49 20.95
C LYS A 140 -2.43 -56.45 22.36
N PRO A 141 -1.73 -57.52 22.79
CA PRO A 141 -0.95 -57.54 24.03
C PRO A 141 0.15 -56.46 24.13
N ASP A 142 0.63 -55.94 22.99
CA ASP A 142 1.56 -54.79 22.91
C ASP A 142 0.87 -53.43 23.17
N GLY A 143 -0.46 -53.42 23.35
CA GLY A 143 -1.26 -52.23 23.58
C GLY A 143 -1.74 -51.50 22.33
N THR A 144 -1.36 -51.94 21.11
CA THR A 144 -1.78 -51.34 19.83
C THR A 144 -3.18 -51.80 19.40
N TRP A 145 -3.86 -51.01 18.59
CA TRP A 145 -5.17 -51.34 18.00
C TRP A 145 -5.03 -51.83 16.56
N GLN A 146 -5.82 -52.85 16.21
CA GLN A 146 -5.85 -53.48 14.89
C GLN A 146 -7.30 -53.72 14.48
N PRO A 147 -7.63 -53.67 13.17
CA PRO A 147 -8.98 -53.98 12.71
C PRO A 147 -9.32 -55.44 13.01
N ILE A 148 -10.59 -55.71 13.23
CA ILE A 148 -11.11 -57.07 13.29
C ILE A 148 -11.37 -57.55 11.85
N ASP A 149 -10.81 -58.71 11.53
CA ASP A 149 -10.92 -59.40 10.26
C ASP A 149 -11.49 -60.80 10.52
N THR A 150 -12.79 -60.94 10.24
CA THR A 150 -13.54 -62.19 10.40
C THR A 150 -13.34 -63.16 9.24
N THR A 151 -12.58 -62.81 8.19
CA THR A 151 -12.36 -63.71 7.06
C THR A 151 -11.53 -64.93 7.47
N LEU A 152 -11.79 -66.06 6.81
CA LEU A 152 -11.14 -67.33 7.10
C LEU A 152 -9.85 -67.49 6.30
N VAL A 153 -8.74 -67.60 7.01
CA VAL A 153 -7.42 -67.87 6.42
C VAL A 153 -6.97 -69.30 6.75
N PRO A 154 -6.29 -70.02 5.84
CA PRO A 154 -5.83 -71.38 6.12
C PRO A 154 -4.88 -71.46 7.32
N ASP A 155 -5.08 -72.45 8.19
CA ASP A 155 -4.23 -72.74 9.35
C ASP A 155 -4.11 -74.26 9.56
N ASN A 156 -2.88 -74.80 9.49
CA ASN A 156 -2.54 -76.19 9.81
C ASN A 156 -3.47 -77.30 9.25
N GLY A 157 -3.97 -77.13 8.01
CA GLY A 157 -4.86 -78.10 7.35
C GLY A 157 -6.36 -77.87 7.59
N GLY A 158 -6.72 -76.80 8.31
CA GLY A 158 -8.06 -76.23 8.40
C GLY A 158 -8.01 -74.72 8.22
N TRP A 159 -8.78 -73.97 9.03
CA TRP A 159 -8.88 -72.51 8.95
C TRP A 159 -8.84 -71.84 10.32
N ARG A 160 -8.53 -70.54 10.33
CA ARG A 160 -8.69 -69.63 11.47
C ARG A 160 -9.29 -68.30 11.02
N ASN A 161 -9.80 -67.48 11.96
CA ASN A 161 -10.13 -66.08 11.68
C ASN A 161 -8.87 -65.24 11.38
N GLY A 162 -9.01 -64.21 10.54
CA GLY A 162 -7.91 -63.36 10.06
C GLY A 162 -7.17 -62.65 11.20
N SER A 163 -7.89 -61.82 11.97
CA SER A 163 -7.41 -61.26 13.24
C SER A 163 -8.54 -60.69 14.10
N ASP A 164 -8.55 -61.02 15.40
CA ASP A 164 -9.55 -60.59 16.37
C ASP A 164 -8.95 -60.64 17.79
N GLU A 165 -9.69 -60.20 18.81
CA GLU A 165 -9.37 -60.41 20.23
C GLU A 165 -9.35 -61.91 20.59
N VAL A 166 -10.16 -62.72 19.90
CA VAL A 166 -10.31 -64.16 20.14
C VAL A 166 -9.77 -64.98 18.96
N ALA A 167 -9.00 -66.02 19.25
CA ALA A 167 -8.44 -66.90 18.22
C ALA A 167 -9.39 -68.07 17.90
N ALA A 168 -10.17 -67.94 16.81
CA ALA A 168 -11.05 -68.99 16.31
C ALA A 168 -10.31 -69.93 15.34
N ARG A 169 -10.57 -71.25 15.45
CA ARG A 169 -10.00 -72.30 14.59
C ARG A 169 -11.03 -73.38 14.27
N PHE A 170 -10.90 -73.91 13.05
CA PHE A 170 -11.82 -74.86 12.44
C PHE A 170 -11.02 -75.97 11.74
N ALA A 171 -11.32 -77.24 12.03
CA ALA A 171 -10.64 -78.38 11.41
C ALA A 171 -11.00 -78.54 9.93
N GLY A 172 -10.07 -79.05 9.11
CA GLY A 172 -10.32 -79.34 7.69
C GLY A 172 -11.39 -80.42 7.44
N TYR A 173 -11.64 -81.27 8.44
CA TYR A 173 -12.62 -82.36 8.38
C TYR A 173 -13.42 -82.43 9.70
N ALA A 174 -14.68 -82.87 9.60
CA ALA A 174 -15.57 -83.03 10.75
C ALA A 174 -15.35 -84.33 11.55
N GLY A 175 -15.87 -84.35 12.79
CA GLY A 175 -15.91 -85.52 13.68
C GLY A 175 -14.72 -85.70 14.63
N GLY A 176 -13.79 -84.75 14.69
CA GLY A 176 -12.70 -84.73 15.67
C GLY A 176 -13.07 -84.03 16.99
N SER A 177 -12.50 -84.49 18.10
CA SER A 177 -12.55 -83.74 19.37
C SER A 177 -11.66 -82.50 19.28
N GLY A 178 -12.25 -81.31 19.22
CA GLY A 178 -11.55 -80.05 18.87
C GLY A 178 -11.70 -79.66 17.40
N MET A 179 -12.79 -80.09 16.75
CA MET A 179 -13.23 -79.64 15.42
C MET A 179 -13.37 -78.10 15.35
N VAL A 180 -13.79 -77.49 16.46
CA VAL A 180 -13.81 -76.03 16.67
C VAL A 180 -13.01 -75.69 17.93
N SER A 181 -12.22 -74.63 17.89
CA SER A 181 -11.47 -74.13 19.04
C SER A 181 -11.44 -72.60 19.05
N PHE A 182 -11.60 -72.02 20.24
CA PHE A 182 -11.85 -70.60 20.48
C PHE A 182 -11.05 -70.16 21.71
N GLY A 183 -9.86 -69.59 21.46
CA GLY A 183 -8.93 -69.14 22.50
C GLY A 183 -9.25 -67.72 22.95
N LEU A 184 -9.92 -67.59 24.09
CA LEU A 184 -10.41 -66.32 24.67
C LEU A 184 -9.26 -65.43 25.17
N ASP A 185 -8.20 -66.05 25.68
CA ASP A 185 -6.90 -65.44 25.96
C ASP A 185 -5.81 -66.53 25.98
N GLY A 186 -4.63 -66.26 26.55
CA GLY A 186 -3.56 -67.26 26.66
C GLY A 186 -3.86 -68.43 27.60
N ASP A 187 -4.76 -68.26 28.56
CA ASP A 187 -5.08 -69.21 29.63
C ASP A 187 -6.43 -69.90 29.44
N HIS A 188 -7.39 -69.24 28.79
CA HIS A 188 -8.76 -69.71 28.65
C HIS A 188 -9.07 -70.14 27.21
N VAL A 189 -9.48 -71.41 27.02
CA VAL A 189 -9.87 -71.95 25.71
C VAL A 189 -11.19 -72.70 25.84
N PHE A 190 -12.13 -72.38 24.96
CA PHE A 190 -13.33 -73.16 24.69
C PHE A 190 -13.16 -73.89 23.36
N GLY A 191 -13.45 -75.18 23.30
CA GLY A 191 -13.46 -75.94 22.06
C GLY A 191 -14.50 -77.05 22.11
N TYR A 192 -14.88 -77.57 20.95
CA TYR A 192 -15.85 -78.66 20.86
C TYR A 192 -15.66 -79.53 19.62
N GLY A 193 -16.31 -80.69 19.63
CA GLY A 193 -16.58 -81.51 18.45
C GLY A 193 -18.09 -81.71 18.27
N LEU A 194 -18.47 -82.49 17.26
CA LEU A 194 -19.84 -82.99 17.07
C LEU A 194 -19.79 -84.53 17.07
N ASP A 195 -20.51 -85.17 17.98
CA ASP A 195 -20.52 -86.63 18.12
C ASP A 195 -21.26 -87.32 16.96
N GLY A 196 -20.85 -88.54 16.63
CA GLY A 196 -21.38 -89.32 15.51
C GLY A 196 -21.14 -88.73 14.11
N ALA A 197 -20.48 -87.57 14.00
CA ALA A 197 -20.26 -86.87 12.74
C ALA A 197 -19.40 -87.67 11.75
N ARG A 198 -19.80 -87.62 10.48
CA ARG A 198 -19.06 -88.21 9.35
C ARG A 198 -17.81 -87.38 9.06
N THR A 199 -16.75 -88.05 8.60
CA THR A 199 -15.50 -87.41 8.12
C THR A 199 -15.72 -86.72 6.77
N VAL A 200 -16.44 -85.60 6.77
CA VAL A 200 -16.66 -84.72 5.61
C VAL A 200 -15.69 -83.55 5.64
N ALA A 201 -15.23 -83.09 4.47
CA ALA A 201 -14.35 -81.94 4.35
C ALA A 201 -15.14 -80.64 4.53
N GLY A 202 -14.56 -79.68 5.24
CA GLY A 202 -15.12 -78.33 5.37
C GLY A 202 -15.01 -77.53 4.07
N GLN A 203 -15.91 -76.57 3.88
CA GLN A 203 -15.95 -75.63 2.77
C GLN A 203 -15.96 -74.22 3.34
N ALA A 204 -14.84 -73.49 3.21
CA ALA A 204 -14.72 -72.12 3.70
C ALA A 204 -15.02 -71.09 2.60
N GLN A 205 -15.89 -70.12 2.91
CA GLN A 205 -16.20 -68.97 2.05
C GLN A 205 -16.38 -67.71 2.90
N GLY A 206 -15.54 -66.69 2.68
CA GLY A 206 -15.60 -65.45 3.46
C GLY A 206 -15.28 -65.71 4.94
N SER A 207 -16.26 -65.46 5.82
CA SER A 207 -16.19 -65.74 7.26
C SER A 207 -16.88 -67.06 7.68
N THR A 208 -17.39 -67.85 6.72
CA THR A 208 -18.20 -69.06 6.97
C THR A 208 -17.44 -70.35 6.65
N VAL A 209 -17.48 -71.37 7.53
CA VAL A 209 -17.14 -72.77 7.22
C VAL A 209 -18.42 -73.61 7.21
N THR A 210 -18.65 -74.39 6.16
CA THR A 210 -19.76 -75.36 6.09
C THR A 210 -19.21 -76.78 5.97
N TYR A 211 -19.73 -77.71 6.77
CA TYR A 211 -19.47 -79.15 6.71
C TYR A 211 -20.73 -79.86 6.19
N PRO A 212 -20.85 -80.10 4.87
CA PRO A 212 -22.07 -80.63 4.28
C PRO A 212 -22.22 -82.14 4.55
N GLY A 213 -23.43 -82.58 4.88
CA GLY A 213 -23.76 -83.96 5.19
C GLY A 213 -23.05 -84.54 6.42
N VAL A 214 -22.67 -83.68 7.37
CA VAL A 214 -21.92 -84.04 8.59
C VAL A 214 -22.66 -85.07 9.44
N LEU A 215 -23.99 -85.02 9.45
CA LEU A 215 -24.87 -86.06 10.01
C LEU A 215 -25.94 -86.45 8.98
N ALA A 216 -26.88 -87.32 9.36
CA ALA A 216 -28.03 -87.62 8.50
C ALA A 216 -28.88 -86.36 8.30
N ASP A 217 -29.21 -86.04 7.05
CA ASP A 217 -29.97 -84.85 6.63
C ASP A 217 -29.57 -83.55 7.36
N THR A 218 -28.27 -83.36 7.65
CA THR A 218 -27.78 -82.23 8.43
C THR A 218 -26.42 -81.75 7.92
N ASP A 219 -26.32 -80.45 7.65
CA ASP A 219 -25.06 -79.73 7.49
C ASP A 219 -24.75 -78.95 8.78
N LEU A 220 -23.46 -78.74 9.08
CA LEU A 220 -23.02 -77.82 10.14
C LEU A 220 -22.38 -76.60 9.49
N ARG A 221 -22.90 -75.41 9.79
CA ARG A 221 -22.39 -74.11 9.36
C ARG A 221 -21.84 -73.34 10.57
N LEU A 222 -20.68 -72.72 10.40
CA LEU A 222 -20.00 -71.91 11.42
C LEU A 222 -19.61 -70.56 10.80
N ASP A 223 -20.15 -69.46 11.33
CA ASP A 223 -19.86 -68.09 10.89
C ASP A 223 -19.02 -67.35 11.94
N VAL A 224 -17.85 -66.85 11.55
CA VAL A 224 -17.03 -65.98 12.39
C VAL A 224 -17.68 -64.60 12.52
N GLN A 225 -17.82 -64.12 13.75
CA GLN A 225 -18.32 -62.79 14.12
C GLN A 225 -17.27 -62.07 14.99
N PRO A 226 -17.29 -60.73 15.09
CA PRO A 226 -16.36 -60.01 15.97
C PRO A 226 -16.47 -60.48 17.43
N GLY A 227 -15.44 -61.15 17.92
CA GLY A 227 -15.40 -61.75 19.27
C GLY A 227 -16.35 -62.94 19.47
N GLY A 228 -16.77 -63.64 18.41
CA GLY A 228 -17.77 -64.73 18.48
C GLY A 228 -17.69 -65.75 17.34
N ILE A 229 -18.42 -66.86 17.50
CA ILE A 229 -18.73 -67.80 16.42
C ILE A 229 -20.21 -68.13 16.49
N LYS A 230 -20.94 -67.88 15.41
CA LYS A 230 -22.31 -68.37 15.24
C LYS A 230 -22.27 -69.79 14.68
N GLU A 231 -22.78 -70.75 15.44
CA GLU A 231 -23.05 -72.09 14.95
C GLU A 231 -24.47 -72.16 14.36
N SER A 232 -24.66 -72.97 13.33
CA SER A 232 -25.97 -73.26 12.77
C SER A 232 -26.03 -74.68 12.20
N LEU A 233 -26.90 -75.52 12.78
CA LEU A 233 -27.24 -76.83 12.22
C LEU A 233 -28.33 -76.64 11.17
N VAL A 234 -28.07 -77.04 9.93
CA VAL A 234 -29.00 -76.90 8.80
C VAL A 234 -29.59 -78.27 8.50
N LEU A 235 -30.79 -78.52 9.03
CA LEU A 235 -31.53 -79.76 8.87
C LEU A 235 -32.23 -79.76 7.50
N ALA A 236 -31.94 -80.72 6.64
CA ALA A 236 -32.50 -80.82 5.29
C ALA A 236 -33.88 -81.51 5.22
N SER A 237 -34.25 -82.30 6.24
CA SER A 237 -35.58 -82.90 6.38
C SER A 237 -35.93 -83.16 7.84
N SER A 238 -37.19 -83.47 8.12
CA SER A 238 -37.65 -83.87 9.47
C SER A 238 -37.08 -85.21 9.95
N ASN A 239 -36.39 -85.97 9.08
CA ASN A 239 -35.66 -87.20 9.43
C ASN A 239 -34.23 -86.93 9.95
N ALA A 240 -33.78 -85.68 9.96
CA ALA A 240 -32.54 -85.28 10.64
C ALA A 240 -32.62 -85.60 12.15
N PRO A 241 -31.49 -85.77 12.86
CA PRO A 241 -31.50 -85.97 14.31
C PRO A 241 -32.22 -84.82 15.03
N HIS A 242 -32.96 -85.15 16.09
CA HIS A 242 -33.59 -84.16 16.99
C HIS A 242 -32.79 -84.00 18.31
N SER A 243 -31.59 -84.58 18.37
CA SER A 243 -30.68 -84.56 19.51
C SER A 243 -29.25 -84.58 19.00
N PHE A 244 -28.42 -83.64 19.48
CA PHE A 244 -27.03 -83.46 19.10
C PHE A 244 -26.16 -83.40 20.34
N LEU A 245 -25.01 -84.07 20.31
CA LEU A 245 -24.03 -84.05 21.40
C LEU A 245 -22.74 -83.39 20.91
N PHE A 246 -22.30 -82.38 21.65
CA PHE A 246 -21.09 -81.61 21.42
C PHE A 246 -20.10 -81.88 22.56
N PRO A 247 -19.11 -82.79 22.39
CA PRO A 247 -18.06 -83.01 23.38
C PRO A 247 -17.25 -81.72 23.57
N LEU A 248 -17.16 -81.22 24.81
CA LEU A 248 -16.53 -79.95 25.15
C LEU A 248 -15.07 -80.15 25.59
N GLN A 249 -14.20 -79.24 25.17
CA GLN A 249 -12.80 -79.13 25.56
C GLN A 249 -12.58 -77.77 26.21
N LEU A 250 -12.47 -77.76 27.54
CA LEU A 250 -12.32 -76.54 28.33
C LEU A 250 -10.91 -76.46 28.94
N LYS A 251 -10.21 -75.34 28.71
CA LYS A 251 -9.00 -74.94 29.45
C LYS A 251 -9.34 -73.70 30.28
N GLY A 252 -9.14 -73.77 31.60
CA GLY A 252 -9.37 -72.64 32.52
C GLY A 252 -10.84 -72.27 32.74
N LEU A 253 -11.78 -72.99 32.12
CA LEU A 253 -13.22 -72.68 32.11
C LEU A 253 -14.06 -73.84 32.66
N THR A 254 -15.20 -73.51 33.25
CA THR A 254 -16.28 -74.43 33.64
C THR A 254 -17.55 -74.02 32.90
N ALA A 255 -18.35 -75.01 32.47
CA ALA A 255 -19.66 -74.75 31.87
C ALA A 255 -20.78 -74.87 32.90
N GLU A 256 -21.68 -73.88 32.94
CA GLU A 256 -22.84 -73.81 33.85
C GLU A 256 -24.11 -73.50 33.05
N LEU A 257 -25.24 -74.13 33.39
CA LEU A 257 -26.53 -73.90 32.73
C LEU A 257 -27.34 -72.88 33.56
N LEU A 258 -27.63 -71.72 32.97
CA LEU A 258 -28.33 -70.60 33.61
C LEU A 258 -29.46 -70.14 32.68
N ASP A 259 -30.71 -70.11 33.14
CA ASP A 259 -31.85 -69.54 32.39
C ASP A 259 -31.97 -69.97 30.90
N GLY A 260 -31.63 -71.23 30.60
CA GLY A 260 -31.67 -71.82 29.25
C GLY A 260 -30.43 -71.57 28.38
N ARG A 261 -29.47 -70.73 28.81
CA ARG A 261 -28.16 -70.52 28.17
C ARG A 261 -27.05 -71.25 28.91
N VAL A 262 -25.93 -71.54 28.25
CA VAL A 262 -24.71 -72.06 28.90
C VAL A 262 -23.73 -70.91 29.14
N ALA A 263 -23.37 -70.64 30.39
CA ALA A 263 -22.28 -69.75 30.75
C ALA A 263 -20.95 -70.51 30.84
N LEU A 264 -19.87 -69.89 30.37
CA LEU A 264 -18.50 -70.39 30.47
C LEU A 264 -17.73 -69.48 31.43
N VAL A 265 -17.58 -69.93 32.67
CA VAL A 265 -16.98 -69.15 33.78
C VAL A 265 -15.52 -69.57 34.02
N ASP A 266 -14.66 -68.61 34.37
CA ASP A 266 -13.30 -68.91 34.84
C ASP A 266 -13.25 -69.26 36.33
N ALA A 267 -12.06 -69.60 36.83
CA ALA A 267 -11.83 -69.98 38.23
C ALA A 267 -12.13 -68.87 39.26
N THR A 268 -12.44 -67.63 38.84
CA THR A 268 -12.92 -66.54 39.72
C THR A 268 -14.44 -66.41 39.76
N GLY A 269 -15.17 -67.24 39.00
CA GLY A 269 -16.62 -67.13 38.79
C GLY A 269 -17.01 -66.05 37.78
N LYS A 270 -16.06 -65.51 37.02
CA LYS A 270 -16.33 -64.51 35.98
C LYS A 270 -16.71 -65.21 34.68
N GLU A 271 -17.87 -64.87 34.13
CA GLU A 271 -18.26 -65.32 32.78
C GLU A 271 -17.32 -64.74 31.70
N ARG A 272 -16.82 -65.61 30.82
CA ARG A 272 -15.83 -65.31 29.77
C ARG A 272 -16.40 -65.46 28.37
N ALA A 273 -17.39 -66.32 28.21
CA ALA A 273 -18.22 -66.52 27.02
C ALA A 273 -19.55 -67.17 27.44
N SER A 274 -20.55 -67.17 26.57
CA SER A 274 -21.75 -67.98 26.74
C SER A 274 -22.36 -68.42 25.40
N ILE A 275 -23.17 -69.47 25.48
CA ILE A 275 -23.96 -70.04 24.40
C ILE A 275 -25.41 -69.66 24.72
N PRO A 276 -26.02 -68.65 24.04
CA PRO A 276 -27.39 -68.23 24.30
C PRO A 276 -28.39 -69.37 24.08
N ALA A 277 -29.55 -69.28 24.73
CA ALA A 277 -30.63 -70.25 24.55
C ALA A 277 -30.96 -70.41 23.06
N GLY A 278 -30.96 -71.64 22.58
CA GLY A 278 -31.09 -71.92 21.16
C GLY A 278 -32.47 -71.57 20.61
N SER A 279 -32.54 -71.35 19.30
CA SER A 279 -33.80 -71.28 18.57
C SER A 279 -33.69 -72.05 17.27
N MET A 280 -34.84 -72.37 16.67
CA MET A 280 -34.91 -72.93 15.32
C MET A 280 -35.89 -72.16 14.45
N SER A 281 -35.56 -72.06 13.16
CA SER A 281 -36.31 -71.30 12.15
C SER A 281 -36.43 -72.14 10.89
N ASP A 282 -37.58 -72.09 10.22
CA ASP A 282 -37.82 -72.87 9.00
C ASP A 282 -37.51 -72.07 7.71
N ALA A 283 -37.51 -72.75 6.57
CA ALA A 283 -37.29 -72.14 5.26
C ALA A 283 -38.49 -71.34 4.73
N SER A 284 -39.59 -71.22 5.49
CA SER A 284 -40.70 -70.37 5.07
C SER A 284 -40.31 -68.89 5.18
N ARG A 285 -41.04 -68.03 4.48
CA ARG A 285 -41.02 -66.58 4.69
C ARG A 285 -42.46 -66.11 4.63
N ASN A 286 -42.88 -65.38 5.65
CA ASN A 286 -44.06 -64.52 5.55
C ASN A 286 -43.79 -63.51 4.41
N PRO A 287 -44.64 -63.44 3.36
CA PRO A 287 -44.37 -62.63 2.16
C PRO A 287 -44.40 -61.12 2.43
N HIS A 288 -44.90 -60.69 3.59
CA HIS A 288 -45.03 -59.30 3.99
C HIS A 288 -43.94 -58.92 4.99
N THR A 289 -43.87 -59.63 6.13
CA THR A 289 -42.91 -59.31 7.20
C THR A 289 -41.48 -59.77 6.92
N GLY A 290 -41.30 -60.80 6.08
CA GLY A 290 -39.99 -61.40 5.79
C GLY A 290 -39.46 -62.32 6.90
N ASP A 291 -40.30 -62.68 7.86
CA ASP A 291 -39.94 -63.56 8.97
C ASP A 291 -40.19 -65.05 8.62
N PRO A 292 -39.30 -65.98 9.01
CA PRO A 292 -39.59 -67.41 9.01
C PRO A 292 -40.54 -67.77 10.16
N ALA A 293 -41.12 -68.96 10.11
CA ALA A 293 -41.73 -69.53 11.30
C ALA A 293 -40.63 -70.03 12.25
N THR A 294 -40.70 -69.68 13.53
CA THR A 294 -39.67 -69.97 14.54
C THR A 294 -40.18 -70.82 15.70
N SER A 295 -39.26 -71.33 16.51
CA SER A 295 -39.50 -71.97 17.81
C SER A 295 -38.31 -71.75 18.75
N THR A 296 -38.60 -71.53 20.03
CA THR A 296 -37.64 -71.56 21.14
C THR A 296 -37.52 -72.95 21.78
N GLY A 297 -38.11 -73.98 21.15
CA GLY A 297 -38.03 -75.38 21.56
C GLY A 297 -36.66 -76.02 21.29
N VAL A 298 -35.60 -75.43 21.84
CA VAL A 298 -34.23 -75.96 21.82
C VAL A 298 -33.73 -76.00 23.27
N THR A 299 -33.50 -77.20 23.79
CA THR A 299 -33.17 -77.42 25.21
C THR A 299 -31.72 -77.87 25.36
N TYR A 300 -31.01 -77.25 26.30
CA TYR A 300 -29.61 -77.56 26.61
C TYR A 300 -29.48 -78.41 27.86
N HIS A 301 -28.66 -79.46 27.77
CA HIS A 301 -28.32 -80.35 28.87
C HIS A 301 -26.80 -80.52 28.95
N LEU A 302 -26.20 -80.05 30.05
CA LEU A 302 -24.79 -80.34 30.34
C LEU A 302 -24.67 -81.81 30.80
N VAL A 303 -23.87 -82.57 30.06
CA VAL A 303 -23.57 -83.99 30.31
C VAL A 303 -22.06 -84.15 30.60
N PRO A 304 -21.59 -85.27 31.16
CA PRO A 304 -20.18 -85.45 31.50
C PRO A 304 -19.26 -85.25 30.28
N GLY A 305 -18.54 -84.11 30.25
CA GLY A 305 -17.64 -83.74 29.15
C GLY A 305 -18.32 -83.23 27.88
N GLY A 306 -19.60 -82.82 27.90
CA GLY A 306 -20.28 -82.36 26.69
C GLY A 306 -21.54 -81.51 26.93
N LEU A 307 -21.96 -80.80 25.88
CA LEU A 307 -23.27 -80.17 25.79
C LEU A 307 -24.17 -81.02 24.88
N ARG A 308 -25.32 -81.45 25.38
CA ARG A 308 -26.40 -82.04 24.59
C ARG A 308 -27.44 -80.97 24.25
N VAL A 309 -27.85 -80.92 22.99
CA VAL A 309 -28.87 -80.00 22.45
C VAL A 309 -30.02 -80.85 21.91
N ASP A 310 -31.20 -80.69 22.48
CA ASP A 310 -32.43 -81.40 22.09
C ASP A 310 -33.43 -80.44 21.44
N LEU A 311 -34.11 -80.88 20.39
CA LEU A 311 -35.03 -80.07 19.59
C LEU A 311 -36.48 -80.52 19.79
N ASP A 312 -37.42 -79.59 19.70
CA ASP A 312 -38.86 -79.88 19.69
C ASP A 312 -39.27 -80.64 18.41
N GLN A 313 -39.24 -81.97 18.54
CA GLN A 313 -39.71 -82.95 17.56
C GLN A 313 -41.15 -82.69 17.07
N SER A 314 -42.02 -82.12 17.91
CA SER A 314 -43.41 -81.87 17.52
C SER A 314 -43.54 -80.70 16.55
N TRP A 315 -42.75 -79.64 16.75
CA TRP A 315 -42.64 -78.51 15.82
C TRP A 315 -41.92 -78.92 14.53
N LEU A 316 -40.86 -79.74 14.60
CA LEU A 316 -40.15 -80.25 13.42
C LEU A 316 -41.01 -81.17 12.55
N ALA A 317 -41.93 -81.93 13.15
CA ALA A 317 -42.81 -82.87 12.44
C ALA A 317 -44.09 -82.24 11.85
N ASP A 318 -44.38 -80.97 12.15
CA ASP A 318 -45.56 -80.27 11.64
C ASP A 318 -45.53 -80.10 10.10
N PRO A 319 -46.53 -80.60 9.34
CA PRO A 319 -46.61 -80.44 7.89
C PRO A 319 -46.58 -78.98 7.37
N ALA A 320 -46.86 -77.99 8.24
CA ALA A 320 -46.72 -76.58 7.88
C ALA A 320 -45.25 -76.17 7.66
N ARG A 321 -44.27 -76.80 8.33
CA ARG A 321 -42.85 -76.45 8.22
C ARG A 321 -42.33 -76.56 6.79
N LYS A 322 -41.32 -75.76 6.46
CA LYS A 322 -40.56 -75.84 5.20
C LYS A 322 -39.09 -76.08 5.53
N TYR A 323 -38.48 -77.06 4.87
CA TYR A 323 -37.08 -77.40 5.07
C TYR A 323 -36.21 -76.72 3.98
N PRO A 324 -34.95 -76.37 4.27
CA PRO A 324 -34.22 -76.69 5.50
C PRO A 324 -34.65 -75.88 6.74
N VAL A 325 -34.58 -76.52 7.91
CA VAL A 325 -34.70 -75.85 9.21
C VAL A 325 -33.30 -75.49 9.70
N VAL A 326 -33.10 -74.27 10.16
CA VAL A 326 -31.84 -73.81 10.75
C VAL A 326 -32.01 -73.71 12.27
N VAL A 327 -31.19 -74.45 13.02
CA VAL A 327 -31.07 -74.38 14.48
C VAL A 327 -29.82 -73.57 14.83
N ASP A 328 -29.93 -72.60 15.73
CA ASP A 328 -28.94 -71.54 15.95
C ASP A 328 -28.46 -71.47 17.42
N PRO A 329 -27.48 -72.30 17.81
CA PRO A 329 -26.77 -72.22 19.09
C PRO A 329 -25.48 -71.38 18.96
N THR A 330 -25.62 -70.06 18.78
CA THR A 330 -24.47 -69.13 18.70
C THR A 330 -23.55 -69.20 19.94
N VAL A 331 -22.24 -68.90 19.80
CA VAL A 331 -21.28 -68.75 20.89
C VAL A 331 -20.72 -67.33 20.91
N ALA A 332 -20.98 -66.59 21.99
CA ALA A 332 -20.69 -65.15 22.09
C ALA A 332 -19.91 -64.77 23.35
N SER A 333 -19.20 -63.64 23.29
CA SER A 333 -18.69 -62.95 24.49
C SER A 333 -19.84 -62.21 25.19
N PRO A 334 -19.91 -62.14 26.55
CA PRO A 334 -21.05 -61.56 27.24
C PRO A 334 -21.04 -60.03 27.11
N ASN A 335 -22.03 -59.47 26.41
CA ASN A 335 -22.15 -58.02 26.21
C ASN A 335 -23.61 -57.58 26.26
N ALA A 336 -23.89 -56.52 27.03
CA ALA A 336 -25.24 -55.96 27.15
C ALA A 336 -25.59 -55.07 25.94
N SER A 337 -26.88 -55.09 25.59
CA SER A 337 -27.41 -54.50 24.37
C SER A 337 -27.34 -52.97 24.35
N ALA A 338 -26.97 -52.40 23.19
CA ALA A 338 -27.14 -50.97 22.91
C ALA A 338 -27.68 -50.71 21.48
N SER A 339 -28.36 -51.72 20.94
CA SER A 339 -29.31 -51.65 19.82
C SER A 339 -30.51 -52.50 20.19
N MET A 340 -31.72 -52.07 19.85
CA MET A 340 -32.95 -52.80 20.12
C MET A 340 -34.03 -52.47 19.07
N TYR A 341 -35.07 -53.29 19.00
CA TYR A 341 -36.33 -52.86 18.40
C TYR A 341 -37.51 -53.20 19.30
N VAL A 342 -38.50 -52.30 19.35
CA VAL A 342 -39.79 -52.55 20.01
C VAL A 342 -40.78 -53.08 18.98
N GLN A 343 -41.64 -54.02 19.39
CA GLN A 343 -42.65 -54.65 18.54
C GLN A 343 -43.93 -54.91 19.34
N ASN A 344 -45.04 -54.24 18.98
CA ASN A 344 -46.32 -54.32 19.69
C ASN A 344 -46.16 -54.21 21.22
N GLY A 345 -46.27 -55.31 21.97
CA GLY A 345 -46.11 -55.32 23.44
C GLY A 345 -44.68 -55.55 23.97
N SER A 346 -43.72 -55.87 23.09
CA SER A 346 -42.41 -56.43 23.45
C SER A 346 -41.23 -55.52 23.10
N GLN A 347 -40.14 -55.65 23.85
CA GLN A 347 -38.82 -55.08 23.56
C GLN A 347 -37.85 -56.21 23.20
N ASN A 348 -37.05 -56.03 22.16
CA ASN A 348 -36.12 -57.04 21.64
C ASN A 348 -34.71 -56.44 21.61
N ASP A 349 -33.96 -56.70 22.67
CA ASP A 349 -32.64 -56.11 22.93
C ASP A 349 -31.51 -56.94 22.30
N GLY A 350 -30.57 -56.28 21.62
CA GLY A 350 -29.32 -56.92 21.15
C GLY A 350 -29.47 -57.84 19.93
N SER A 351 -30.65 -57.88 19.33
CA SER A 351 -30.96 -58.69 18.16
C SER A 351 -30.01 -58.44 16.97
N THR A 352 -29.69 -59.52 16.24
CA THR A 352 -28.99 -59.48 14.93
C THR A 352 -29.87 -58.93 13.80
N GLU A 353 -31.15 -58.67 14.09
CA GLU A 353 -32.18 -58.20 13.16
C GLU A 353 -32.96 -57.06 13.82
N LEU A 354 -33.18 -55.96 13.11
CA LEU A 354 -33.85 -54.75 13.59
C LEU A 354 -35.06 -54.43 12.71
N LYS A 355 -36.16 -53.96 13.30
CA LYS A 355 -37.45 -53.79 12.59
C LYS A 355 -37.99 -52.38 12.71
N THR A 356 -38.63 -51.88 11.65
CA THR A 356 -39.34 -50.60 11.70
C THR A 356 -40.56 -50.56 10.79
N GLY A 357 -41.53 -49.72 11.17
CA GLY A 357 -42.77 -49.50 10.43
C GLY A 357 -43.91 -50.41 10.87
N TYR A 358 -44.95 -50.43 10.06
CA TYR A 358 -46.20 -51.14 10.29
C TYR A 358 -46.38 -52.25 9.24
N ASP A 359 -46.82 -53.43 9.66
CA ASP A 359 -47.47 -54.39 8.77
C ASP A 359 -48.96 -54.49 9.12
N GLY A 360 -49.81 -54.36 8.11
CA GLY A 360 -51.26 -54.29 8.28
C GLY A 360 -52.01 -55.63 8.24
N ASP A 361 -51.37 -56.71 7.79
CA ASP A 361 -52.01 -58.03 7.69
C ASP A 361 -51.86 -58.80 9.02
N ASP A 362 -50.68 -58.75 9.65
CA ASP A 362 -50.43 -59.27 11.00
C ASP A 362 -50.60 -58.20 12.12
N ASN A 363 -50.92 -56.94 11.75
CA ASN A 363 -51.08 -55.79 12.66
C ASN A 363 -49.87 -55.57 13.59
N ILE A 364 -48.68 -55.50 13.01
CA ILE A 364 -47.40 -55.38 13.73
C ILE A 364 -46.84 -53.97 13.60
N HIS A 365 -46.67 -53.27 14.71
CA HIS A 365 -46.01 -51.97 14.78
C HIS A 365 -44.60 -52.12 15.37
N THR A 366 -43.58 -51.58 14.68
CA THR A 366 -42.18 -51.67 15.09
C THR A 366 -41.42 -50.34 15.00
N ALA A 367 -40.42 -50.17 15.87
CA ALA A 367 -39.45 -49.08 15.78
C ALA A 367 -38.08 -49.53 16.29
N THR A 368 -37.03 -49.14 15.58
CA THR A 368 -35.64 -49.48 15.88
C THR A 368 -34.97 -48.36 16.67
N TYR A 369 -34.06 -48.73 17.57
CA TYR A 369 -33.29 -47.82 18.42
C TYR A 369 -31.80 -48.21 18.39
N LEU A 370 -30.92 -47.22 18.18
CA LEU A 370 -29.49 -47.39 17.96
C LEU A 370 -28.70 -46.40 18.82
N LYS A 371 -27.79 -46.88 19.67
CA LYS A 371 -26.94 -46.03 20.51
C LYS A 371 -25.47 -46.28 20.22
N PHE A 372 -24.78 -45.20 19.86
CA PHE A 372 -23.36 -45.18 19.54
C PHE A 372 -22.63 -44.53 20.72
N ASP A 373 -22.19 -45.37 21.66
CA ASP A 373 -21.51 -44.95 22.88
C ASP A 373 -20.10 -44.42 22.60
N GLY A 374 -19.63 -43.49 23.44
CA GLY A 374 -18.27 -42.95 23.36
C GLY A 374 -18.12 -41.73 22.46
N ILE A 375 -19.11 -41.37 21.64
CA ILE A 375 -19.07 -40.17 20.78
C ILE A 375 -18.79 -38.91 21.61
N GLU A 376 -19.54 -38.75 22.70
CA GLU A 376 -19.43 -37.64 23.67
C GLU A 376 -18.08 -37.58 24.41
N ASN A 377 -17.28 -38.65 24.33
CA ASN A 377 -15.95 -38.75 24.94
C ASN A 377 -14.83 -38.60 23.92
N VAL A 378 -14.91 -39.29 22.77
CA VAL A 378 -13.90 -39.31 21.71
C VAL A 378 -13.86 -37.98 20.94
N LEU A 379 -15.03 -37.39 20.65
CA LEU A 379 -15.13 -36.13 19.90
C LEU A 379 -15.42 -34.93 20.80
N ARG A 380 -15.13 -35.03 22.10
CA ARG A 380 -15.55 -34.06 23.11
C ARG A 380 -15.06 -32.66 22.77
N ASN A 381 -15.98 -31.70 22.72
CA ASN A 381 -15.77 -30.31 22.28
C ASN A 381 -15.40 -30.08 20.79
N HIS A 382 -15.27 -31.11 19.95
CA HIS A 382 -14.95 -30.96 18.52
C HIS A 382 -16.03 -30.16 17.79
N LYS A 383 -15.65 -29.50 16.68
CA LYS A 383 -16.62 -28.93 15.74
C LYS A 383 -17.21 -30.05 14.91
N ILE A 384 -18.54 -30.23 14.94
CA ILE A 384 -19.24 -31.18 14.07
C ILE A 384 -19.74 -30.45 12.82
N PHE A 385 -19.48 -31.02 11.65
CA PHE A 385 -19.93 -30.51 10.35
C PHE A 385 -21.14 -31.28 9.80
N GLY A 386 -21.21 -32.59 10.04
CA GLY A 386 -22.31 -33.46 9.60
C GLY A 386 -22.23 -34.84 10.24
N ALA A 387 -23.33 -35.60 10.18
CA ALA A 387 -23.39 -36.97 10.67
C ALA A 387 -24.25 -37.82 9.72
N LYS A 388 -23.85 -39.08 9.49
CA LYS A 388 -24.50 -40.00 8.55
C LYS A 388 -24.67 -41.38 9.16
N LEU A 389 -25.91 -41.83 9.29
CA LEU A 389 -26.26 -43.17 9.75
C LEU A 389 -26.16 -44.15 8.59
N TYR A 390 -25.47 -45.27 8.81
CA TYR A 390 -25.38 -46.37 7.85
C TYR A 390 -26.03 -47.64 8.41
N ILE A 391 -26.95 -48.21 7.65
CA ILE A 391 -27.72 -49.43 7.97
C ILE A 391 -27.91 -50.26 6.70
N VAL A 392 -27.90 -51.60 6.80
CA VAL A 392 -28.21 -52.47 5.67
C VAL A 392 -29.66 -52.92 5.75
N ASN A 393 -30.43 -52.65 4.69
CA ASN A 393 -31.83 -53.06 4.58
C ASN A 393 -31.91 -54.43 3.87
N ASP A 394 -32.34 -55.45 4.61
CA ASP A 394 -32.37 -56.85 4.18
C ASP A 394 -33.79 -57.38 3.89
N TRP A 395 -34.83 -56.64 4.28
CA TRP A 395 -36.21 -56.85 3.83
C TRP A 395 -37.03 -55.55 3.78
N SER A 396 -37.99 -55.50 2.87
CA SER A 396 -39.05 -54.48 2.76
C SER A 396 -40.33 -55.19 2.35
N TRP A 397 -41.50 -54.63 2.71
CA TRP A 397 -42.81 -55.21 2.36
C TRP A 397 -43.08 -55.32 0.85
N SER A 398 -42.45 -54.44 0.06
CA SER A 398 -42.43 -54.48 -1.40
C SER A 398 -41.12 -53.85 -1.91
N CYS A 399 -40.85 -53.93 -3.22
CA CYS A 399 -39.79 -53.15 -3.87
C CYS A 399 -40.19 -51.68 -4.18
N VAL A 400 -41.28 -51.16 -3.59
CA VAL A 400 -41.66 -49.73 -3.72
C VAL A 400 -40.94 -48.91 -2.65
N PRO A 401 -40.06 -47.96 -3.02
CA PRO A 401 -39.36 -47.11 -2.05
C PRO A 401 -40.34 -46.39 -1.11
N SER A 402 -40.12 -46.55 0.19
CA SER A 402 -40.93 -45.95 1.24
C SER A 402 -40.05 -45.32 2.31
N PRO A 403 -40.46 -44.19 2.90
CA PRO A 403 -39.62 -43.40 3.79
C PRO A 403 -39.38 -44.09 5.13
N VAL A 404 -38.17 -43.89 5.66
CA VAL A 404 -37.86 -44.03 7.08
C VAL A 404 -37.39 -42.69 7.64
N TYR A 405 -37.83 -42.39 8.85
CA TYR A 405 -37.62 -41.14 9.57
C TYR A 405 -36.63 -41.38 10.72
N ILE A 406 -35.65 -40.49 10.86
CA ILE A 406 -34.63 -40.57 11.90
C ILE A 406 -34.88 -39.49 12.95
N HIS A 407 -34.98 -39.90 14.22
CA HIS A 407 -35.20 -38.98 15.35
C HIS A 407 -34.13 -39.15 16.43
N ALA A 408 -33.78 -38.06 17.13
CA ALA A 408 -32.99 -38.14 18.35
C ALA A 408 -33.83 -38.75 19.49
N VAL A 409 -33.29 -39.71 20.22
CA VAL A 409 -33.95 -40.25 21.42
C VAL A 409 -33.74 -39.28 22.59
N THR A 410 -34.79 -39.06 23.40
CA THR A 410 -34.79 -38.06 24.49
C THR A 410 -34.94 -38.66 25.88
N ALA A 411 -35.14 -39.98 25.99
CA ALA A 411 -35.27 -40.70 27.26
C ALA A 411 -34.47 -42.02 27.29
N PRO A 412 -34.11 -42.54 28.48
CA PRO A 412 -33.51 -43.86 28.64
C PRO A 412 -34.36 -45.01 28.08
N TRP A 413 -33.72 -46.12 27.72
CA TRP A 413 -34.36 -47.31 27.16
C TRP A 413 -34.81 -48.26 28.28
N THR A 414 -35.96 -47.98 28.90
CA THR A 414 -36.54 -48.81 29.97
C THR A 414 -37.78 -49.56 29.50
N GLY A 415 -37.83 -50.86 29.82
CA GLY A 415 -38.79 -51.87 29.34
C GLY A 415 -40.17 -51.40 28.88
N GLY A 416 -40.44 -51.52 27.59
CA GLY A 416 -41.77 -51.29 27.02
C GLY A 416 -41.90 -51.70 25.54
N GLY A 417 -43.13 -51.96 25.11
CA GLY A 417 -43.46 -52.22 23.71
C GLY A 417 -43.48 -50.96 22.83
N TYR A 418 -43.98 -51.08 21.61
CA TYR A 418 -44.23 -49.96 20.70
C TYR A 418 -45.19 -48.94 21.35
N PRO A 419 -44.91 -47.62 21.28
CA PRO A 419 -43.94 -46.94 20.43
C PRO A 419 -42.47 -46.93 20.93
N GLY A 420 -42.19 -47.39 22.15
CA GLY A 420 -40.85 -47.34 22.76
C GLY A 420 -40.49 -45.99 23.41
N PRO A 421 -39.22 -45.79 23.81
CA PRO A 421 -38.74 -44.56 24.46
C PRO A 421 -39.02 -43.27 23.68
N ALA A 422 -39.22 -42.18 24.41
CA ALA A 422 -39.50 -40.85 23.87
C ALA A 422 -38.38 -40.35 22.92
N PHE A 423 -38.79 -39.60 21.91
CA PHE A 423 -37.93 -39.07 20.85
C PHE A 423 -38.33 -37.64 20.48
N GLY A 424 -37.41 -36.92 19.83
CA GLY A 424 -37.57 -35.53 19.42
C GLY A 424 -38.22 -35.36 18.04
N PRO A 425 -38.18 -34.13 17.47
CA PRO A 425 -38.55 -33.92 16.08
C PRO A 425 -37.68 -34.77 15.14
N GLU A 426 -38.15 -34.91 13.90
CA GLU A 426 -37.40 -35.51 12.81
C GLU A 426 -36.08 -34.76 12.57
N LEU A 427 -35.01 -35.52 12.30
CA LEU A 427 -33.70 -34.99 11.91
C LEU A 427 -33.50 -35.07 10.39
N SER A 428 -33.99 -36.15 9.77
CA SER A 428 -33.89 -36.46 8.34
C SER A 428 -34.81 -37.62 7.97
N GLU A 429 -35.15 -37.71 6.67
CA GLU A 429 -35.86 -38.83 6.05
C GLU A 429 -35.02 -39.46 4.93
N ALA A 430 -35.25 -40.74 4.63
CA ALA A 430 -34.72 -41.41 3.44
C ALA A 430 -35.72 -42.44 2.91
N SER A 431 -35.96 -42.48 1.60
CA SER A 431 -36.89 -43.42 0.97
C SER A 431 -36.16 -44.42 0.06
N PHE A 432 -36.29 -45.70 0.40
CA PHE A 432 -35.68 -46.84 -0.29
C PHE A 432 -36.51 -48.10 -0.06
N ALA A 433 -36.18 -49.19 -0.75
CA ALA A 433 -36.73 -50.51 -0.48
C ALA A 433 -35.81 -51.60 -1.04
N HIS A 434 -35.36 -52.51 -0.18
CA HIS A 434 -34.47 -53.61 -0.53
C HIS A 434 -34.91 -54.91 0.14
N GLY A 435 -34.48 -56.06 -0.42
CA GLY A 435 -34.63 -57.41 0.11
C GLY A 435 -35.91 -58.15 -0.28
N TYR A 436 -36.98 -57.45 -0.67
CA TYR A 436 -38.29 -58.05 -0.97
C TYR A 436 -38.22 -59.12 -2.09
N ILE A 437 -38.75 -60.32 -1.84
CA ILE A 437 -38.89 -61.38 -2.84
C ILE A 437 -40.37 -61.59 -3.17
N ALA A 438 -40.75 -61.30 -4.42
CA ALA A 438 -42.12 -61.48 -4.89
C ALA A 438 -42.55 -62.96 -4.89
N SER A 439 -43.84 -63.22 -4.71
CA SER A 439 -44.39 -64.59 -4.72
C SER A 439 -44.07 -65.33 -6.03
N GLY A 440 -43.43 -66.50 -5.91
CA GLY A 440 -42.95 -67.30 -7.05
C GLY A 440 -41.56 -66.93 -7.57
N HIS A 441 -40.94 -65.84 -7.09
CA HIS A 441 -39.54 -65.51 -7.40
C HIS A 441 -38.59 -66.20 -6.41
N THR A 442 -37.34 -66.40 -6.83
CA THR A 442 -36.26 -66.98 -5.99
C THR A 442 -35.17 -65.97 -5.64
N LYS A 443 -35.35 -64.71 -6.04
CA LYS A 443 -34.42 -63.57 -5.87
C LYS A 443 -35.24 -62.29 -5.72
N SER A 444 -34.65 -61.29 -5.09
CA SER A 444 -35.22 -59.94 -5.01
C SER A 444 -34.88 -59.13 -6.26
N ASP A 445 -35.87 -58.40 -6.78
CA ASP A 445 -35.69 -57.41 -7.84
C ASP A 445 -35.13 -56.06 -7.30
N CYS A 446 -35.11 -55.90 -5.98
CA CYS A 446 -34.48 -54.81 -5.23
C CYS A 446 -33.47 -55.41 -4.21
N PRO A 447 -32.28 -55.87 -4.64
CA PRO A 447 -31.39 -56.66 -3.80
C PRO A 447 -30.90 -55.92 -2.55
N VAL A 448 -30.67 -56.68 -1.46
CA VAL A 448 -30.15 -56.21 -0.15
C VAL A 448 -29.01 -55.20 -0.31
N ALA A 449 -29.15 -54.02 0.29
CA ALA A 449 -28.21 -52.91 0.13
C ALA A 449 -28.02 -52.09 1.42
N GLY A 450 -26.87 -51.43 1.51
CA GLY A 450 -26.51 -50.53 2.61
C GLY A 450 -26.82 -49.07 2.29
N GLU A 451 -27.62 -48.43 3.14
CA GLU A 451 -28.11 -47.07 2.98
C GLU A 451 -27.38 -46.09 3.92
N GLY A 452 -26.91 -44.98 3.36
CA GLY A 452 -26.11 -43.96 4.06
C GLY A 452 -26.86 -42.66 4.29
N ILE A 453 -27.80 -42.68 5.25
CA ILE A 453 -28.74 -41.61 5.57
C ILE A 453 -28.01 -40.42 6.21
N ASP A 454 -27.91 -39.31 5.49
CA ASP A 454 -27.41 -38.05 6.04
C ASP A 454 -28.41 -37.47 7.05
N LEU A 455 -27.95 -37.11 8.25
CA LEU A 455 -28.81 -36.59 9.32
C LEU A 455 -28.98 -35.06 9.27
N GLY A 456 -28.38 -34.40 8.27
CA GLY A 456 -28.58 -32.99 7.96
C GLY A 456 -28.13 -32.02 9.06
N PRO A 457 -28.51 -30.73 8.96
CA PRO A 457 -28.17 -29.71 9.95
C PRO A 457 -28.74 -30.01 11.35
N ALA A 458 -29.94 -30.59 11.44
CA ALA A 458 -30.57 -30.94 12.71
C ALA A 458 -29.83 -32.08 13.42
N GLY A 459 -29.49 -33.16 12.71
CA GLY A 459 -28.69 -34.25 13.25
C GLY A 459 -27.26 -33.85 13.60
N ARG A 460 -26.62 -33.01 12.76
CA ARG A 460 -25.34 -32.35 13.09
C ARG A 460 -25.43 -31.64 14.44
N ASP A 461 -26.48 -30.86 14.68
CA ASP A 461 -26.61 -30.05 15.90
C ASP A 461 -26.96 -30.90 17.14
N VAL A 462 -27.68 -32.02 16.97
CA VAL A 462 -27.84 -33.04 18.03
C VAL A 462 -26.49 -33.67 18.41
N VAL A 463 -25.70 -34.14 17.42
CA VAL A 463 -24.36 -34.70 17.71
C VAL A 463 -23.43 -33.63 18.29
N GLN A 464 -23.52 -32.38 17.81
CA GLN A 464 -22.79 -31.24 18.36
C GLN A 464 -23.18 -30.97 19.82
N ALA A 465 -24.44 -31.17 20.21
CA ALA A 465 -24.90 -31.05 21.60
C ALA A 465 -24.44 -32.20 22.49
N TRP A 466 -24.39 -33.44 21.97
CA TRP A 466 -23.79 -34.58 22.67
C TRP A 466 -22.31 -34.33 23.00
N VAL A 467 -21.49 -33.93 22.02
CA VAL A 467 -20.05 -33.72 22.25
C VAL A 467 -19.71 -32.46 23.05
N ASN A 468 -20.63 -31.49 23.13
CA ASN A 468 -20.52 -30.36 24.06
C ASN A 468 -21.00 -30.72 25.49
N GLY A 469 -21.61 -31.89 25.70
CA GLY A 469 -22.22 -32.27 26.97
C GLY A 469 -23.49 -31.48 27.33
N THR A 470 -24.10 -30.79 26.36
CA THR A 470 -25.34 -30.02 26.56
C THR A 470 -26.61 -30.84 26.30
N MET A 471 -26.48 -32.06 25.77
CA MET A 471 -27.54 -33.05 25.63
C MET A 471 -26.97 -34.45 25.93
N HIS A 472 -27.72 -35.31 26.61
CA HIS A 472 -27.32 -36.71 26.80
C HIS A 472 -27.50 -37.52 25.52
N ASN A 473 -26.52 -38.38 25.22
CA ASN A 473 -26.59 -39.36 24.15
C ASN A 473 -27.49 -40.54 24.58
N TYR A 474 -28.75 -40.54 24.14
CA TYR A 474 -29.66 -41.70 24.22
C TYR A 474 -29.81 -42.44 22.89
N GLY A 475 -28.98 -42.10 21.89
CA GLY A 475 -29.03 -42.67 20.54
C GLY A 475 -30.07 -42.05 19.61
N LEU A 476 -30.32 -42.76 18.52
CA LEU A 476 -31.27 -42.44 17.45
C LEU A 476 -32.37 -43.51 17.39
N THR A 477 -33.55 -43.14 16.90
CA THR A 477 -34.60 -44.10 16.51
C THR A 477 -34.93 -43.99 15.03
N VAL A 478 -35.12 -45.14 14.39
CA VAL A 478 -35.44 -45.30 12.96
C VAL A 478 -36.90 -45.77 12.86
N ARG A 479 -37.75 -44.99 12.19
CA ARG A 479 -39.21 -45.20 12.12
C ARG A 479 -39.71 -45.28 10.67
N GLY A 480 -40.34 -46.38 10.29
CA GLY A 480 -41.16 -46.45 9.07
C GLY A 480 -42.55 -45.83 9.28
N SER A 481 -43.41 -45.90 8.26
CA SER A 481 -44.83 -45.53 8.38
C SER A 481 -45.52 -46.35 9.47
N ALA A 482 -46.39 -45.71 10.25
CA ALA A 482 -47.19 -46.35 11.30
C ALA A 482 -48.58 -46.81 10.81
N THR A 483 -48.91 -46.62 9.53
CA THR A 483 -50.25 -46.92 8.96
C THR A 483 -50.25 -47.46 7.52
N ASP A 484 -49.09 -47.57 6.87
CA ASP A 484 -48.92 -48.10 5.51
C ASP A 484 -47.93 -49.26 5.54
N SER A 485 -48.36 -50.43 5.09
CA SER A 485 -47.55 -51.66 5.09
C SER A 485 -46.26 -51.53 4.30
N ASN A 486 -46.20 -50.67 3.26
CA ASN A 486 -44.96 -50.43 2.51
C ASN A 486 -43.84 -49.80 3.37
N GLY A 487 -44.21 -49.21 4.52
CA GLY A 487 -43.29 -48.71 5.53
C GLY A 487 -42.57 -49.80 6.34
N TRP A 488 -43.01 -51.07 6.30
CA TRP A 488 -42.32 -52.16 7.00
C TRP A 488 -40.96 -52.48 6.37
N LYS A 489 -39.91 -52.45 7.20
CA LYS A 489 -38.54 -52.79 6.84
C LYS A 489 -37.80 -53.54 7.94
N LYS A 490 -36.88 -54.41 7.52
CA LYS A 490 -35.90 -55.07 8.37
C LYS A 490 -34.49 -54.56 8.06
N PHE A 491 -33.62 -54.57 9.07
CA PHE A 491 -32.21 -54.20 8.93
C PHE A 491 -31.31 -55.15 9.68
N THR A 492 -30.03 -55.19 9.27
CA THR A 492 -28.98 -55.84 10.04
C THR A 492 -28.80 -55.20 11.42
N GLY A 493 -28.69 -56.04 12.44
CA GLY A 493 -28.42 -55.65 13.82
C GLY A 493 -26.96 -55.83 14.24
N ALA A 494 -26.75 -55.87 15.56
CA ALA A 494 -25.45 -56.16 16.16
C ALA A 494 -25.03 -57.63 15.92
N GLY A 495 -23.73 -57.91 15.95
CA GLY A 495 -23.16 -59.22 15.65
C GLY A 495 -23.25 -59.64 14.17
N THR A 496 -23.72 -58.78 13.27
CA THR A 496 -23.77 -59.10 11.83
C THR A 496 -22.47 -58.71 11.12
N ALA A 497 -22.28 -59.17 9.88
CA ALA A 497 -21.12 -58.77 9.06
C ALA A 497 -21.18 -57.30 8.61
N ASN A 498 -22.34 -56.64 8.70
CA ASN A 498 -22.55 -55.24 8.35
C ASN A 498 -23.45 -54.58 9.40
N PRO A 499 -22.97 -54.34 10.62
CA PRO A 499 -23.78 -53.79 11.69
C PRO A 499 -24.04 -52.28 11.47
N PRO A 500 -25.03 -51.70 12.16
CA PRO A 500 -25.27 -50.26 12.12
C PRO A 500 -24.03 -49.44 12.51
N LYS A 501 -23.81 -48.34 11.78
CA LYS A 501 -22.66 -47.44 11.93
C LYS A 501 -23.09 -45.98 11.87
N LEU A 502 -22.40 -45.09 12.59
CA LEU A 502 -22.60 -43.65 12.54
C LEU A 502 -21.28 -42.96 12.18
N PHE A 503 -21.23 -42.35 11.00
CA PHE A 503 -20.10 -41.58 10.51
C PHE A 503 -20.28 -40.12 10.92
N VAL A 504 -19.42 -39.60 11.79
CA VAL A 504 -19.48 -38.21 12.27
C VAL A 504 -18.31 -37.44 11.68
N THR A 505 -18.59 -36.39 10.88
CA THR A 505 -17.57 -35.52 10.27
C THR A 505 -17.29 -34.33 11.18
N HIS A 506 -16.03 -34.15 11.56
CA HIS A 506 -15.61 -33.23 12.62
C HIS A 506 -14.20 -32.65 12.39
N THR A 507 -13.77 -31.81 13.34
CA THR A 507 -12.36 -31.44 13.57
C THR A 507 -12.20 -30.99 15.04
N PRO A 508 -11.03 -31.21 15.70
CA PRO A 508 -10.75 -30.65 17.02
C PRO A 508 -10.61 -29.12 17.03
N PHE A 509 -10.28 -28.51 15.88
CA PHE A 509 -10.02 -27.07 15.77
C PHE A 509 -11.32 -26.27 15.59
N ASN A 510 -11.53 -25.19 16.34
CA ASN A 510 -12.69 -24.32 16.13
C ASN A 510 -12.47 -22.94 16.75
N ALA A 511 -12.89 -21.87 16.07
CA ALA A 511 -12.65 -20.49 16.48
C ALA A 511 -13.75 -19.53 15.97
N ASP A 512 -14.14 -18.56 16.80
CA ASP A 512 -14.86 -17.37 16.33
C ASP A 512 -13.88 -16.22 16.13
N TYR A 513 -14.13 -15.38 15.13
CA TYR A 513 -13.29 -14.22 14.79
C TYR A 513 -14.14 -12.95 14.67
N ASN A 514 -13.66 -11.83 15.22
CA ASN A 514 -14.30 -10.52 15.10
C ASN A 514 -13.26 -9.41 14.88
N ILE A 515 -13.22 -8.83 13.68
CA ILE A 515 -12.34 -7.70 13.35
C ILE A 515 -13.00 -6.41 13.87
N THR A 516 -12.46 -5.86 14.95
CA THR A 516 -13.01 -4.67 15.63
C THR A 516 -12.42 -3.36 15.11
N GLN A 517 -11.25 -3.39 14.48
CA GLN A 517 -10.66 -2.24 13.78
C GLN A 517 -10.17 -2.72 12.39
N PRO A 518 -11.01 -2.66 11.34
CA PRO A 518 -10.68 -3.24 10.02
C PRO A 518 -9.76 -2.39 9.15
N VAL A 519 -9.73 -1.07 9.35
CA VAL A 519 -8.80 -0.18 8.64
C VAL A 519 -7.42 -0.29 9.31
N PRO A 520 -6.34 -0.63 8.59
CA PRO A 520 -5.01 -0.73 9.17
C PRO A 520 -4.47 0.63 9.65
N ASP A 521 -3.93 0.66 10.87
CA ASP A 521 -3.22 1.81 11.43
C ASP A 521 -1.81 1.38 11.89
N PRO A 522 -0.72 1.98 11.37
CA PRO A 522 -0.69 2.90 10.23
C PRO A 522 -1.11 2.19 8.92
N PRO A 523 -1.40 2.94 7.83
CA PRO A 523 -1.78 2.33 6.56
C PRO A 523 -0.72 1.38 5.99
N VAL A 524 -1.16 0.30 5.36
CA VAL A 524 -0.33 -0.63 4.58
C VAL A 524 0.06 0.03 3.26
N THR A 525 1.34 -0.06 2.91
CA THR A 525 1.94 0.42 1.65
C THR A 525 2.93 -0.63 1.13
N ARG A 526 3.62 -0.39 0.00
CA ARG A 526 4.68 -1.31 -0.49
C ARG A 526 5.91 -1.37 0.44
N THR A 527 6.09 -0.39 1.32
CA THR A 527 7.25 -0.29 2.23
C THR A 527 6.87 -0.30 3.71
N GLN A 528 5.58 -0.13 4.03
CA GLN A 528 5.08 -0.03 5.40
C GLN A 528 4.04 -1.11 5.71
N SER A 529 4.21 -1.76 6.87
CA SER A 529 3.24 -2.70 7.43
C SER A 529 2.24 -1.96 8.33
N GLY A 530 0.98 -2.38 8.32
CA GLY A 530 -0.09 -1.82 9.14
C GLY A 530 -0.62 -2.81 10.19
N LYS A 531 -1.49 -2.37 11.09
CA LYS A 531 -2.13 -3.25 12.08
C LYS A 531 -3.64 -3.09 12.12
N ILE A 532 -4.34 -4.22 12.24
CA ILE A 532 -5.76 -4.28 12.57
C ILE A 532 -5.95 -4.87 13.97
N LYS A 533 -7.09 -4.58 14.61
CA LYS A 533 -7.47 -5.27 15.87
C LYS A 533 -8.53 -6.32 15.58
N ILE A 534 -8.26 -7.54 16.03
CA ILE A 534 -9.12 -8.71 15.84
C ILE A 534 -9.22 -9.51 17.14
N THR A 535 -10.45 -9.77 17.57
CA THR A 535 -10.73 -10.65 18.71
C THR A 535 -10.94 -12.07 18.20
N VAL A 536 -10.22 -13.03 18.77
CA VAL A 536 -10.35 -14.46 18.50
C VAL A 536 -10.89 -15.16 19.75
N THR A 537 -11.79 -16.13 19.57
CA THR A 537 -12.40 -16.90 20.68
C THR A 537 -12.16 -18.39 20.46
N ASN A 538 -11.59 -19.08 21.44
CA ASN A 538 -11.37 -20.52 21.33
C ASN A 538 -12.68 -21.29 21.50
N ARG A 539 -13.04 -22.10 20.50
CA ARG A 539 -14.21 -23.00 20.52
C ARG A 539 -13.84 -24.48 20.39
N GLY A 540 -12.56 -24.79 20.12
CA GLY A 540 -12.07 -26.13 19.83
C GLY A 540 -11.98 -27.02 21.08
N ALA A 541 -11.37 -28.20 20.91
CA ALA A 541 -11.13 -29.14 22.00
C ALA A 541 -10.01 -28.68 22.95
N ASP A 542 -8.87 -28.28 22.38
CA ASP A 542 -7.65 -27.95 23.12
C ASP A 542 -7.58 -26.50 23.61
N THR A 543 -6.79 -26.29 24.66
CA THR A 543 -6.31 -24.96 25.05
C THR A 543 -5.23 -24.50 24.08
N TRP A 544 -5.40 -23.32 23.46
CA TRP A 544 -4.39 -22.79 22.54
C TRP A 544 -3.22 -22.25 23.35
N THR A 545 -2.10 -22.98 23.37
CA THR A 545 -0.88 -22.52 24.05
C THR A 545 -0.14 -21.46 23.22
N GLN A 546 0.53 -20.52 23.89
CA GLN A 546 1.30 -19.47 23.24
C GLN A 546 2.40 -20.00 22.29
N ALA A 547 2.98 -21.16 22.62
CA ALA A 547 3.97 -21.84 21.78
C ALA A 547 3.33 -22.68 20.65
N GLY A 548 2.12 -23.23 20.87
CA GLY A 548 1.46 -24.12 19.91
C GLY A 548 0.69 -23.40 18.80
N TYR A 549 0.19 -22.18 19.04
CA TYR A 549 -0.75 -21.52 18.14
C TYR A 549 -0.42 -20.03 17.91
N ALA A 550 -0.81 -19.53 16.74
CA ALA A 550 -0.75 -18.12 16.40
C ALA A 550 -1.87 -17.73 15.43
N LEU A 551 -2.14 -16.44 15.32
CA LEU A 551 -3.02 -15.90 14.27
C LEU A 551 -2.20 -15.65 13.01
N GLY A 552 -2.62 -16.21 11.88
CA GLY A 552 -2.07 -15.93 10.56
C GLY A 552 -3.11 -15.37 9.62
N TYR A 553 -2.68 -15.02 8.41
CA TYR A 553 -3.56 -14.66 7.31
C TYR A 553 -3.04 -15.14 5.96
N ARG A 554 -3.98 -15.44 5.05
CA ARG A 554 -3.71 -15.75 3.65
C ARG A 554 -4.13 -14.56 2.78
N VAL A 555 -3.23 -14.08 1.93
CA VAL A 555 -3.46 -12.97 1.00
C VAL A 555 -3.84 -13.54 -0.35
N TYR A 556 -5.02 -13.18 -0.84
CA TYR A 556 -5.47 -13.46 -2.21
C TYR A 556 -5.61 -12.13 -2.96
N ALA A 557 -5.20 -12.09 -4.23
CA ALA A 557 -5.55 -10.99 -5.12
C ALA A 557 -7.06 -11.00 -5.41
N ALA A 558 -7.64 -9.88 -5.87
CA ALA A 558 -9.06 -9.80 -6.24
C ALA A 558 -9.53 -10.93 -7.21
N GLY A 559 -8.64 -11.45 -8.06
CA GLY A 559 -8.90 -12.60 -8.94
C GLY A 559 -8.85 -13.99 -8.26
N GLY A 560 -8.75 -14.07 -6.94
CA GLY A 560 -8.76 -15.32 -6.16
C GLY A 560 -7.42 -16.06 -6.07
N GLY A 561 -6.38 -15.64 -6.80
CA GLY A 561 -5.05 -16.24 -6.71
C GLY A 561 -4.35 -15.95 -5.38
N LEU A 562 -3.80 -16.99 -4.73
CA LEU A 562 -3.02 -16.86 -3.49
C LEU A 562 -1.68 -16.16 -3.77
N VAL A 563 -1.43 -15.06 -3.06
CA VAL A 563 -0.22 -14.22 -3.15
C VAL A 563 0.78 -14.56 -2.06
N ALA A 564 0.30 -14.72 -0.82
CA ALA A 564 1.17 -14.97 0.34
C ALA A 564 0.42 -15.62 1.51
N MET A 565 1.16 -16.24 2.43
CA MET A 565 0.69 -16.70 3.74
C MET A 565 1.63 -16.16 4.80
N LYS A 566 1.11 -15.59 5.89
CA LYS A 566 1.88 -14.80 6.87
C LYS A 566 1.36 -15.00 8.30
N GLU A 567 2.25 -15.00 9.28
CA GLU A 567 1.89 -14.82 10.70
C GLU A 567 1.54 -13.35 10.96
N ALA A 568 0.45 -13.11 11.68
CA ALA A 568 -0.10 -11.77 11.95
C ALA A 568 0.13 -11.34 13.40
N ALA A 569 -0.11 -12.25 14.36
CA ALA A 569 0.06 -12.02 15.78
C ALA A 569 0.27 -13.32 16.55
N GLN A 570 1.06 -13.25 17.62
CA GLN A 570 1.21 -14.31 18.62
C GLN A 570 0.15 -14.14 19.70
N LEU A 571 -0.23 -15.24 20.35
CA LEU A 571 -1.08 -15.17 21.54
C LEU A 571 -0.28 -14.52 22.70
N PRO A 572 -0.89 -13.65 23.53
CA PRO A 572 -0.23 -13.05 24.70
C PRO A 572 -0.15 -13.99 25.91
N GLY A 573 -0.75 -15.18 25.81
CA GLY A 573 -0.84 -16.22 26.83
C GLY A 573 -1.81 -17.32 26.36
N ASP A 574 -1.98 -18.36 27.17
CA ASP A 574 -2.76 -19.53 26.80
C ASP A 574 -4.28 -19.24 26.80
N VAL A 575 -4.97 -19.63 25.72
CA VAL A 575 -6.41 -19.36 25.51
C VAL A 575 -7.21 -20.66 25.67
N ALA A 576 -7.76 -20.87 26.86
CA ALA A 576 -8.64 -22.01 27.15
C ALA A 576 -9.97 -21.92 26.37
N ARG A 577 -10.66 -23.06 26.19
CA ARG A 577 -11.96 -23.10 25.49
C ARG A 577 -12.97 -22.14 26.13
N GLY A 578 -13.63 -21.34 25.30
CA GLY A 578 -14.59 -20.31 25.71
C GLY A 578 -13.97 -18.95 26.06
N GLN A 579 -12.64 -18.85 26.16
CA GLN A 579 -11.96 -17.55 26.33
C GLN A 579 -11.76 -16.83 24.99
N SER A 580 -11.78 -15.50 25.07
CA SER A 580 -11.53 -14.59 23.94
C SER A 580 -10.29 -13.73 24.20
N VAL A 581 -9.52 -13.43 23.17
CA VAL A 581 -8.37 -12.51 23.25
C VAL A 581 -8.35 -11.58 22.04
N SER A 582 -8.07 -10.29 22.28
CA SER A 582 -7.88 -9.30 21.22
C SER A 582 -6.41 -9.19 20.84
N LEU A 583 -6.11 -9.34 19.55
CA LEU A 583 -4.78 -9.35 18.97
C LEU A 583 -4.60 -8.15 18.04
N ASP A 584 -3.41 -7.56 18.08
CA ASP A 584 -2.98 -6.51 17.14
C ASP A 584 -2.29 -7.16 15.93
N ALA A 585 -3.11 -7.64 15.01
CA ALA A 585 -2.68 -8.42 13.86
C ALA A 585 -1.97 -7.54 12.83
N THR A 586 -0.70 -7.83 12.57
CA THR A 586 0.15 -7.09 11.64
C THR A 586 -0.06 -7.58 10.22
N ILE A 587 -0.48 -6.66 9.34
CA ILE A 587 -0.51 -6.86 7.90
C ILE A 587 0.81 -6.33 7.35
N GLN A 588 1.64 -7.25 6.84
CA GLN A 588 2.90 -6.90 6.18
C GLN A 588 2.67 -6.04 4.93
N ALA A 589 3.70 -5.29 4.54
CA ALA A 589 3.70 -4.45 3.34
C ALA A 589 3.23 -5.20 2.07
N LEU A 590 2.46 -4.50 1.23
CA LEU A 590 1.83 -5.02 0.02
C LEU A 590 1.88 -3.97 -1.10
N ASP A 591 1.93 -4.42 -2.36
CA ASP A 591 1.78 -3.54 -3.51
C ASP A 591 0.40 -2.86 -3.58
N PRO A 592 0.27 -1.71 -4.27
CA PRO A 592 -1.03 -1.12 -4.58
C PRO A 592 -1.93 -2.09 -5.36
N GLY A 593 -3.17 -2.27 -4.90
CA GLY A 593 -4.10 -3.26 -5.44
C GLY A 593 -5.24 -3.58 -4.47
N ASP A 594 -6.17 -4.44 -4.88
CA ASP A 594 -7.27 -4.91 -4.04
C ASP A 594 -7.11 -6.41 -3.73
N TYR A 595 -7.26 -6.75 -2.45
CA TYR A 595 -6.95 -8.06 -1.89
C TYR A 595 -8.04 -8.57 -0.95
N TYR A 596 -8.10 -9.90 -0.79
CA TYR A 596 -8.80 -10.58 0.30
C TYR A 596 -7.76 -11.15 1.27
N LEU A 597 -7.85 -10.80 2.55
CA LEU A 597 -6.98 -11.30 3.63
C LEU A 597 -7.82 -12.18 4.56
N ASP A 598 -7.64 -13.49 4.45
CA ASP A 598 -8.34 -14.47 5.27
C ASP A 598 -7.56 -14.75 6.55
N PHE A 599 -7.98 -14.10 7.65
CA PHE A 599 -7.40 -14.31 8.98
C PHE A 599 -7.94 -15.59 9.60
N SER A 600 -7.03 -16.44 10.06
CA SER A 600 -7.36 -17.70 10.74
C SER A 600 -6.25 -18.10 11.71
N MET A 601 -6.62 -18.74 12.82
CA MET A 601 -5.67 -19.39 13.71
C MET A 601 -4.99 -20.55 12.97
N PHE A 602 -3.73 -20.82 13.32
CA PHE A 602 -3.00 -21.98 12.85
C PHE A 602 -2.20 -22.61 13.98
N GLN A 603 -1.98 -23.92 13.89
CA GLN A 603 -1.10 -24.66 14.78
C GLN A 603 0.34 -24.59 14.22
N ARG A 604 1.33 -24.27 15.04
CA ARG A 604 2.73 -24.19 14.59
C ARG A 604 3.22 -25.59 14.21
N GLY A 605 3.61 -25.76 12.94
CA GLY A 605 3.97 -27.07 12.37
C GLY A 605 2.77 -27.93 11.97
N GLY A 606 1.54 -27.42 12.11
CA GLY A 606 0.29 -28.06 11.70
C GLY A 606 -0.52 -27.18 10.71
N PRO A 607 -1.83 -27.43 10.59
CA PRO A 607 -2.70 -26.75 9.63
C PRO A 607 -3.09 -25.32 10.06
N TYR A 608 -3.55 -24.50 9.11
CA TYR A 608 -4.46 -23.40 9.42
C TYR A 608 -5.86 -23.96 9.67
N PHE A 609 -6.66 -23.34 10.52
CA PHE A 609 -8.02 -23.85 10.79
C PHE A 609 -8.92 -23.73 9.53
N THR A 610 -8.54 -22.91 8.54
CA THR A 610 -9.16 -22.90 7.20
C THR A 610 -8.87 -24.14 6.36
N ASP A 611 -7.78 -24.87 6.62
CA ASP A 611 -7.53 -26.19 6.03
C ASP A 611 -8.41 -27.27 6.68
N GLU A 612 -8.98 -26.97 7.85
CA GLU A 612 -9.91 -27.79 8.64
C GLU A 612 -11.37 -27.35 8.45
N GLN A 613 -11.66 -26.58 7.38
CA GLN A 613 -12.98 -26.00 7.04
C GLN A 613 -13.61 -25.07 8.11
N ILE A 614 -12.80 -24.49 9.01
CA ILE A 614 -13.25 -23.41 9.90
C ILE A 614 -13.20 -22.06 9.15
N PRO A 615 -14.31 -21.31 9.05
CA PRO A 615 -14.35 -20.04 8.30
C PRO A 615 -13.34 -19.01 8.83
N PRO A 616 -12.62 -18.28 7.95
CA PRO A 616 -11.76 -17.17 8.35
C PRO A 616 -12.56 -15.88 8.55
N ALA A 617 -11.98 -14.93 9.29
CA ALA A 617 -12.38 -13.53 9.15
C ALA A 617 -11.73 -12.94 7.89
N ARG A 618 -12.54 -12.70 6.85
CA ARG A 618 -12.08 -12.11 5.59
C ARG A 618 -12.12 -10.58 5.65
N LEU A 619 -10.94 -9.97 5.62
CA LEU A 619 -10.79 -8.53 5.36
C LEU A 619 -10.63 -8.30 3.86
N VAL A 620 -11.50 -7.49 3.26
CA VAL A 620 -11.26 -6.90 1.94
C VAL A 620 -10.38 -5.67 2.15
N LEU A 621 -9.23 -5.60 1.48
CA LEU A 621 -8.25 -4.52 1.66
C LEU A 621 -7.81 -3.93 0.33
N GLY A 622 -8.03 -2.62 0.17
CA GLY A 622 -7.53 -1.82 -0.93
C GLY A 622 -6.28 -1.03 -0.52
N VAL A 623 -5.13 -1.43 -1.05
CA VAL A 623 -3.87 -0.71 -0.96
C VAL A 623 -3.81 0.34 -2.07
N ARG A 624 -3.31 1.54 -1.76
CA ARG A 624 -3.32 2.69 -2.65
C ARG A 624 -1.93 3.31 -2.72
N ASN A 625 -1.52 3.70 -3.91
CA ASN A 625 -0.26 4.38 -4.19
C ASN A 625 -0.22 5.78 -3.51
N ILE A 626 0.95 6.19 -3.03
CA ILE A 626 1.18 7.51 -2.43
C ILE A 626 1.82 8.41 -3.50
N PRO A 627 1.14 9.49 -3.92
CA PRO A 627 1.68 10.39 -4.93
C PRO A 627 3.05 10.95 -4.51
N PRO A 628 3.97 11.18 -5.45
CA PRO A 628 5.25 11.80 -5.16
C PRO A 628 5.06 13.22 -4.59
N ALA A 629 6.10 13.74 -3.94
CA ALA A 629 6.08 15.08 -3.35
C ALA A 629 7.19 15.97 -3.92
N ILE A 630 6.87 17.22 -4.25
CA ILE A 630 7.90 18.23 -4.52
C ILE A 630 8.49 18.73 -3.19
N SER A 631 9.80 18.84 -3.12
CA SER A 631 10.59 19.20 -1.94
C SER A 631 11.42 20.48 -2.09
N ALA A 632 11.63 20.94 -3.32
CA ALA A 632 12.24 22.21 -3.67
C ALA A 632 11.79 22.66 -5.08
N GLN A 633 11.81 23.97 -5.35
CA GLN A 633 11.69 24.52 -6.70
C GLN A 633 12.48 25.83 -6.83
N TYR A 634 12.82 26.22 -8.07
CA TYR A 634 13.48 27.49 -8.41
C TYR A 634 12.95 28.00 -9.77
N PRO A 635 12.77 29.31 -10.01
CA PRO A 635 13.03 30.46 -9.11
C PRO A 635 12.15 30.50 -7.84
N PRO A 636 12.52 31.27 -6.80
CA PRO A 636 11.67 31.45 -5.64
C PRO A 636 10.39 32.25 -5.96
N ASN A 637 9.40 32.16 -5.09
CA ASN A 637 8.23 33.03 -5.11
C ASN A 637 8.66 34.51 -5.03
N GLY A 638 8.13 35.36 -5.92
CA GLY A 638 8.46 36.78 -6.02
C GLY A 638 9.77 37.08 -6.77
N TYR A 639 10.27 36.14 -7.58
CA TYR A 639 11.47 36.37 -8.39
C TYR A 639 11.21 37.32 -9.55
N SER A 640 12.11 38.28 -9.75
CA SER A 640 12.17 39.11 -10.96
C SER A 640 13.10 38.45 -11.98
N SER A 641 12.55 38.04 -13.11
CA SER A 641 13.31 37.45 -14.21
C SER A 641 14.07 38.52 -15.00
N PRO A 642 15.37 38.33 -15.29
CA PRO A 642 16.11 39.17 -16.22
C PRO A 642 15.95 38.72 -17.69
N THR A 643 15.04 37.78 -17.99
CA THR A 643 14.84 37.25 -19.36
C THR A 643 13.44 36.62 -19.55
N LEU A 644 12.85 36.80 -20.73
CA LEU A 644 11.54 36.21 -21.10
C LEU A 644 11.57 34.68 -21.36
N ILE A 645 12.73 34.03 -21.18
CA ILE A 645 12.92 32.57 -21.31
C ILE A 645 13.58 31.96 -20.05
N PRO A 646 13.01 32.14 -18.84
CA PRO A 646 13.60 31.63 -17.61
C PRO A 646 13.62 30.09 -17.58
N GLN A 647 14.63 29.53 -16.91
CA GLN A 647 14.67 28.10 -16.59
C GLN A 647 14.02 27.86 -15.22
N LEU A 648 12.95 27.07 -15.23
CA LEU A 648 12.29 26.54 -14.04
C LEU A 648 12.93 25.20 -13.66
N TRP A 649 13.00 24.91 -12.36
CA TRP A 649 13.56 23.69 -11.78
C TRP A 649 12.74 23.19 -10.59
N ALA A 650 12.73 21.88 -10.35
CA ALA A 650 12.11 21.28 -9.18
C ALA A 650 12.83 20.00 -8.71
N HIS A 651 12.71 19.69 -7.42
CA HIS A 651 13.15 18.39 -6.87
C HIS A 651 11.98 17.61 -6.29
N GLY A 652 11.62 16.49 -6.93
CA GLY A 652 10.62 15.55 -6.45
C GLY A 652 11.23 14.36 -5.71
N VAL A 653 10.57 13.93 -4.63
CA VAL A 653 10.86 12.68 -3.92
C VAL A 653 9.79 11.63 -4.20
N LYS A 654 10.23 10.40 -4.46
CA LYS A 654 9.37 9.21 -4.55
C LYS A 654 9.15 8.67 -3.14
N ILE A 655 7.94 8.17 -2.86
CA ILE A 655 7.58 7.63 -1.54
C ILE A 655 7.32 6.13 -1.64
N ASP A 656 6.37 5.72 -2.48
CA ASP A 656 6.18 4.33 -2.89
C ASP A 656 5.92 4.18 -4.40
N ALA A 657 6.74 4.85 -5.21
CA ALA A 657 6.85 4.50 -6.64
C ALA A 657 7.51 3.11 -6.82
N ALA A 658 7.22 2.41 -7.92
CA ALA A 658 7.74 1.07 -8.19
C ALA A 658 9.28 1.05 -8.39
N PRO A 659 9.98 -0.04 -8.01
CA PRO A 659 11.44 -0.15 -8.20
C PRO A 659 11.84 0.06 -9.67
N GLY A 660 12.69 1.04 -9.91
CA GLY A 660 13.21 1.37 -11.25
C GLY A 660 12.40 2.41 -12.04
N SER A 661 11.25 2.90 -11.57
CA SER A 661 10.58 4.03 -12.23
C SER A 661 11.43 5.30 -12.15
N SER A 662 11.29 6.22 -13.10
CA SER A 662 11.77 7.60 -13.02
C SER A 662 10.62 8.54 -12.61
N LEU A 663 10.93 9.68 -11.98
CA LEU A 663 9.94 10.75 -11.91
C LEU A 663 9.89 11.47 -13.26
N GLN A 664 8.69 11.89 -13.64
CA GLN A 664 8.47 12.96 -14.61
C GLN A 664 8.01 14.21 -13.86
N TYR A 665 8.19 15.37 -14.49
CA TYR A 665 7.78 16.66 -13.96
C TYR A 665 6.86 17.37 -14.96
N ARG A 666 5.94 18.18 -14.44
CA ARG A 666 5.10 19.07 -15.24
C ARG A 666 5.19 20.47 -14.66
N PHE A 667 5.75 21.40 -15.43
CA PHE A 667 5.87 22.80 -15.09
C PHE A 667 4.71 23.56 -15.72
N GLU A 668 3.98 24.35 -14.93
CA GLU A 668 2.76 25.04 -15.35
C GLU A 668 2.94 26.54 -15.07
N VAL A 669 2.70 27.38 -16.09
CA VAL A 669 2.85 28.84 -16.04
C VAL A 669 1.58 29.49 -16.57
N CYS A 670 1.07 30.48 -15.84
CA CYS A 670 -0.13 31.25 -16.14
C CYS A 670 0.18 32.75 -16.06
N GLU A 671 -0.50 33.56 -16.86
CA GLU A 671 -0.54 35.01 -16.67
C GLU A 671 -1.36 35.35 -15.42
N ARG A 672 -0.98 36.39 -14.67
CA ARG A 672 -1.73 36.89 -13.50
C ARG A 672 -2.69 37.98 -13.95
N ASP A 673 -3.99 37.77 -13.78
CA ASP A 673 -4.99 38.82 -14.05
C ASP A 673 -5.00 39.91 -12.96
N SER A 674 -5.76 40.99 -13.18
CA SER A 674 -5.88 42.11 -12.25
C SER A 674 -6.63 41.80 -10.94
N ALA A 675 -7.28 40.63 -10.85
CA ALA A 675 -7.86 40.08 -9.63
C ALA A 675 -6.95 39.03 -8.96
N ASN A 676 -5.76 38.78 -9.52
CA ASN A 676 -4.72 37.83 -9.12
C ASN A 676 -5.01 36.35 -9.43
N ASN A 677 -5.93 36.06 -10.35
CA ASN A 677 -6.18 34.69 -10.81
C ASN A 677 -5.16 34.25 -11.88
N PRO A 678 -4.83 32.95 -11.97
CA PRO A 678 -4.14 32.38 -13.11
C PRO A 678 -5.04 32.33 -14.36
N VAL A 679 -4.59 32.95 -15.45
CA VAL A 679 -5.23 32.93 -16.77
C VAL A 679 -4.20 32.56 -17.85
N ASN A 680 -4.67 32.24 -19.07
CA ASN A 680 -3.80 31.95 -20.24
C ASN A 680 -2.72 30.87 -20.00
N CYS A 681 -3.01 29.90 -19.12
CA CYS A 681 -2.07 28.88 -18.68
C CYS A 681 -1.51 28.01 -19.81
N PHE A 682 -0.25 27.60 -19.67
CA PHE A 682 0.42 26.62 -20.51
C PHE A 682 1.42 25.82 -19.67
N ASP A 683 1.71 24.58 -20.08
CA ASP A 683 2.59 23.69 -19.33
C ASP A 683 3.59 22.92 -20.22
N SER A 684 4.53 22.22 -19.58
CA SER A 684 5.60 21.45 -20.24
C SER A 684 5.16 20.09 -20.78
N GLY A 685 3.98 19.59 -20.42
CA GLY A 685 3.69 18.16 -20.37
C GLY A 685 4.56 17.42 -19.34
N HIS A 686 4.38 16.10 -19.21
CA HIS A 686 5.23 15.26 -18.35
C HIS A 686 6.59 14.98 -18.98
N ILE A 687 7.60 15.74 -18.60
CA ILE A 687 8.99 15.59 -19.06
C ILE A 687 9.83 14.80 -18.05
N SER A 688 10.84 14.05 -18.50
CA SER A 688 11.78 13.33 -17.61
C SER A 688 12.87 14.21 -17.00
N SER A 689 12.96 15.48 -17.42
CA SER A 689 13.90 16.47 -16.91
C SER A 689 13.34 17.16 -15.66
N ASP A 690 14.19 17.37 -14.66
CA ASP A 690 13.91 18.19 -13.48
C ASP A 690 14.00 19.70 -13.76
N THR A 691 14.35 20.08 -15.01
CA THR A 691 14.42 21.45 -15.52
C THR A 691 13.60 21.64 -16.80
N TRP A 692 12.96 22.80 -16.93
CA TRP A 692 12.26 23.24 -18.14
C TRP A 692 12.57 24.71 -18.40
N THR A 693 12.97 25.06 -19.63
CA THR A 693 13.11 26.46 -20.04
C THR A 693 11.79 26.90 -20.69
N VAL A 694 11.23 28.02 -20.22
CA VAL A 694 9.99 28.56 -20.78
C VAL A 694 10.19 28.90 -22.27
N PRO A 695 9.32 28.44 -23.19
CA PRO A 695 9.50 28.69 -24.62
C PRO A 695 9.48 30.18 -25.00
N ALA A 696 10.33 30.57 -25.94
CA ALA A 696 10.35 31.93 -26.48
C ALA A 696 8.97 32.33 -27.03
N GLY A 697 8.59 33.60 -26.81
CA GLY A 697 7.28 34.12 -27.20
C GLY A 697 6.12 33.82 -26.23
N LYS A 698 6.38 33.13 -25.10
CA LYS A 698 5.35 32.88 -24.07
C LYS A 698 5.24 33.97 -23.01
N LEU A 699 6.36 34.60 -22.65
CA LEU A 699 6.40 35.68 -21.66
C LEU A 699 6.53 37.04 -22.35
N VAL A 700 6.11 38.10 -21.65
CA VAL A 700 6.08 39.49 -22.12
C VAL A 700 6.55 40.39 -20.99
N TRP A 701 7.36 41.40 -21.28
CA TRP A 701 7.87 42.34 -20.27
C TRP A 701 6.75 43.18 -19.64
N SER A 702 6.99 43.61 -18.40
CA SER A 702 6.06 44.37 -17.56
C SER A 702 4.73 43.65 -17.31
N LYS A 703 4.74 42.31 -17.38
CA LYS A 703 3.68 41.42 -16.88
C LYS A 703 4.14 40.63 -15.65
N THR A 704 3.16 40.14 -14.89
CA THR A 704 3.36 39.18 -13.81
C THR A 704 2.77 37.83 -14.21
N TYR A 705 3.49 36.76 -13.89
CA TYR A 705 3.08 35.38 -14.11
C TYR A 705 2.99 34.63 -12.77
N LEU A 706 2.21 33.56 -12.76
CA LEU A 706 2.05 32.61 -11.67
C LEU A 706 2.54 31.24 -12.17
N TRP A 707 3.37 30.55 -11.40
CA TRP A 707 3.88 29.24 -11.81
C TRP A 707 3.93 28.22 -10.68
N ARG A 708 3.79 26.95 -11.04
CA ARG A 708 3.93 25.81 -10.13
C ARG A 708 4.47 24.59 -10.87
N VAL A 709 4.81 23.55 -10.10
CA VAL A 709 5.38 22.31 -10.61
C VAL A 709 4.78 21.11 -9.91
N PHE A 710 4.63 20.05 -10.68
CA PHE A 710 4.13 18.74 -10.27
C PHE A 710 5.18 17.67 -10.54
N ALA A 711 5.22 16.62 -9.73
CA ALA A 711 5.93 15.37 -10.01
C ALA A 711 4.93 14.26 -10.32
N PHE A 712 5.29 13.34 -11.21
CA PHE A 712 4.48 12.19 -11.62
C PHE A 712 5.34 10.91 -11.55
N ASP A 713 4.80 9.83 -11.00
CA ASP A 713 5.53 8.57 -10.76
C ASP A 713 5.21 7.45 -11.76
N GLY A 714 4.32 7.73 -12.72
CA GLY A 714 3.73 6.76 -13.65
C GLY A 714 2.28 6.37 -13.32
N THR A 715 1.78 6.70 -12.13
CA THR A 715 0.42 6.36 -11.65
C THR A 715 -0.33 7.57 -11.09
N ASP A 716 0.25 8.31 -10.14
CA ASP A 716 -0.34 9.51 -9.52
C ASP A 716 0.54 10.75 -9.77
N GLU A 717 -0.10 11.92 -9.92
CA GLU A 717 0.57 13.23 -9.89
C GLU A 717 0.59 13.80 -8.45
N SER A 718 1.64 14.53 -8.10
CA SER A 718 1.83 15.16 -6.78
C SER A 718 0.72 16.16 -6.45
N PRO A 719 0.36 16.36 -5.17
CA PRO A 719 -0.51 17.47 -4.76
C PRO A 719 -0.02 18.81 -5.30
N ALA A 720 -0.93 19.62 -5.84
CA ALA A 720 -0.60 20.93 -6.41
C ALA A 720 0.09 21.82 -5.37
N LEU A 721 1.24 22.38 -5.75
CA LEU A 721 1.90 23.41 -4.94
C LEU A 721 1.16 24.75 -5.05
N PRO A 722 1.28 25.63 -4.03
CA PRO A 722 0.94 27.04 -4.15
C PRO A 722 1.68 27.69 -5.32
N GLU A 723 1.04 28.64 -5.98
CA GLU A 723 1.62 29.36 -7.11
C GLU A 723 2.72 30.34 -6.65
N SER A 724 3.88 30.27 -7.30
CA SER A 724 4.95 31.26 -7.18
C SER A 724 4.71 32.41 -8.14
N THR A 725 4.80 33.63 -7.63
CA THR A 725 4.81 34.83 -8.47
C THR A 725 6.17 34.97 -9.17
N LEU A 726 6.14 35.30 -10.47
CA LEU A 726 7.27 35.56 -11.34
C LEU A 726 7.04 36.92 -12.04
N PHE A 727 7.99 37.84 -11.93
CA PHE A 727 7.89 39.17 -12.54
C PHE A 727 8.82 39.28 -13.75
N GLU A 728 8.28 39.67 -14.90
CA GLU A 728 9.08 39.94 -16.10
C GLU A 728 9.40 41.44 -16.16
N SER A 729 10.19 41.92 -15.20
CA SER A 729 10.54 43.35 -15.07
C SER A 729 11.82 43.68 -15.84
N VAL A 730 11.78 44.71 -16.70
CA VAL A 730 12.87 45.05 -17.63
C VAL A 730 14.18 45.38 -16.89
N PRO A 731 15.28 44.63 -17.07
CA PRO A 731 16.47 44.74 -16.23
C PRO A 731 17.29 46.02 -16.49
N GLN A 732 17.20 47.00 -15.58
CA GLN A 732 17.94 48.28 -15.68
C GLN A 732 19.41 48.16 -15.27
N PRO A 733 20.35 48.92 -15.87
CA PRO A 733 21.74 49.01 -15.37
C PRO A 733 21.78 49.49 -13.90
N GLU A 734 22.53 48.81 -13.02
CA GLU A 734 22.56 49.11 -11.58
C GLU A 734 23.09 50.52 -11.24
N ILE A 735 23.89 51.15 -12.12
CA ILE A 735 24.53 52.44 -11.90
C ILE A 735 24.16 53.44 -13.00
N THR A 736 24.21 53.06 -14.28
CA THR A 736 23.92 54.04 -15.34
C THR A 736 22.45 54.47 -15.41
N SER A 737 21.53 53.71 -14.78
CA SER A 737 20.14 54.15 -14.57
C SER A 737 19.92 55.07 -13.35
N HIS A 738 20.95 55.30 -12.54
CA HIS A 738 20.96 56.22 -11.40
C HIS A 738 21.79 57.50 -11.67
N LEU A 739 22.11 57.78 -12.94
CA LEU A 739 22.75 59.03 -13.35
C LEU A 739 21.73 60.16 -13.50
N GLY A 740 22.22 61.41 -13.46
CA GLY A 740 21.39 62.60 -13.56
C GLY A 740 20.46 62.75 -12.35
N ASN A 741 19.28 63.33 -12.58
CA ASN A 741 18.25 63.49 -11.54
C ASN A 741 17.24 62.34 -11.64
N ALA A 742 17.75 61.11 -11.59
CA ALA A 742 16.96 59.89 -11.70
C ALA A 742 15.78 59.90 -10.70
N PRO A 743 14.58 59.39 -11.06
CA PRO A 743 13.37 59.49 -10.23
C PRO A 743 13.37 58.66 -8.93
N TYR A 744 14.52 58.10 -8.56
CA TYR A 744 14.78 57.40 -7.30
C TYR A 744 15.90 58.06 -6.46
N SER A 745 16.56 59.09 -7.00
CA SER A 745 17.47 59.95 -6.26
C SER A 745 16.69 60.84 -5.29
N THR A 746 17.33 61.32 -4.22
CA THR A 746 16.69 62.23 -3.26
C THR A 746 16.78 63.67 -3.76
N ASP A 747 15.64 64.32 -4.04
CA ASP A 747 15.47 65.65 -4.68
C ASP A 747 16.08 66.87 -3.93
N SER A 748 17.14 66.71 -3.15
CA SER A 748 17.73 67.77 -2.32
C SER A 748 19.26 67.83 -2.26
N ASN A 749 19.99 66.97 -2.99
CA ASN A 749 21.47 66.92 -2.94
C ASN A 749 22.08 66.63 -4.32
N ASP A 750 23.25 67.22 -4.63
CA ASP A 750 24.12 66.91 -5.79
C ASP A 750 24.70 65.46 -5.77
N PHE A 751 24.09 64.51 -5.06
CA PHE A 751 24.63 63.16 -4.83
C PHE A 751 23.55 62.10 -4.54
N ASP A 752 23.57 60.98 -5.27
CA ASP A 752 22.76 59.78 -5.00
C ASP A 752 23.44 58.87 -3.92
N PRO A 753 22.79 58.67 -2.75
CA PRO A 753 23.35 57.89 -1.64
C PRO A 753 23.13 56.36 -1.74
N GLN A 754 22.47 55.87 -2.79
CA GLN A 754 22.28 54.44 -3.06
C GLN A 754 23.46 53.89 -3.89
N VAL A 755 23.78 54.55 -5.01
CA VAL A 755 24.85 54.10 -5.92
C VAL A 755 26.20 54.80 -5.68
N GLY A 756 26.16 56.02 -5.13
CA GLY A 756 27.32 56.88 -4.88
C GLY A 756 27.65 57.86 -6.02
N ASN A 757 26.67 58.27 -6.82
CA ASN A 757 26.87 59.19 -7.94
C ASN A 757 26.73 60.65 -7.49
N PHE A 758 27.84 61.38 -7.41
CA PHE A 758 27.82 62.85 -7.44
C PHE A 758 27.45 63.31 -8.86
N TYR A 759 26.47 64.21 -8.98
CA TYR A 759 26.03 64.80 -10.23
C TYR A 759 25.89 66.32 -10.09
N ARG A 760 26.16 67.07 -11.17
CA ARG A 760 26.00 68.53 -11.16
C ARG A 760 25.72 69.09 -12.55
N SER A 761 24.63 69.84 -12.68
CA SER A 761 24.23 70.47 -13.94
C SER A 761 24.74 71.90 -14.07
N ALA A 762 25.06 72.29 -15.29
CA ALA A 762 25.41 73.65 -15.70
C ALA A 762 24.63 74.01 -16.98
N VAL A 763 24.11 75.23 -17.05
CA VAL A 763 23.46 75.77 -18.26
C VAL A 763 24.36 76.86 -18.80
N ASP A 764 24.93 76.62 -19.99
CA ASP A 764 25.87 77.57 -20.62
C ASP A 764 25.10 78.55 -21.51
N ALA A 765 24.48 78.04 -22.58
CA ALA A 765 23.77 78.82 -23.59
C ALA A 765 22.28 78.46 -23.59
N THR A 766 21.39 79.45 -23.62
CA THR A 766 19.93 79.25 -23.73
C THR A 766 19.34 80.27 -24.69
N LEU A 767 18.46 79.82 -25.59
CA LEU A 767 17.68 80.67 -26.48
C LEU A 767 16.18 80.42 -26.23
N ALA A 768 15.51 81.41 -25.64
CA ALA A 768 14.08 81.35 -25.37
C ALA A 768 13.28 81.56 -26.67
N ILE A 769 12.60 80.51 -27.12
CA ILE A 769 11.82 80.47 -28.37
C ILE A 769 10.41 79.91 -28.12
N GLY A 770 9.54 79.98 -29.12
CA GLY A 770 8.25 79.29 -29.10
C GLY A 770 8.38 77.83 -29.52
N GLY A 771 8.09 76.90 -28.61
CA GLY A 771 8.27 75.45 -28.78
C GLY A 771 9.28 74.89 -27.76
N PRO A 772 9.92 73.75 -28.04
CA PRO A 772 11.03 73.22 -27.24
C PRO A 772 12.16 74.25 -27.07
N SER A 773 12.76 74.32 -25.88
CA SER A 773 13.85 75.27 -25.61
C SER A 773 15.17 74.81 -26.22
N ILE A 774 15.80 75.65 -27.05
CA ILE A 774 17.17 75.39 -27.53
C ILE A 774 18.15 75.84 -26.45
N SER A 775 18.86 74.90 -25.84
CA SER A 775 19.84 75.16 -24.79
C SER A 775 20.97 74.13 -24.74
N VAL A 776 22.16 74.59 -24.37
CA VAL A 776 23.28 73.74 -23.96
C VAL A 776 23.27 73.69 -22.44
N ALA A 777 22.55 72.71 -21.91
CA ALA A 777 22.67 72.25 -20.54
C ALA A 777 23.54 70.99 -20.51
N ARG A 778 24.56 70.98 -19.65
CA ARG A 778 25.47 69.85 -19.42
C ARG A 778 25.29 69.34 -17.99
N THR A 779 25.13 68.04 -17.81
CA THR A 779 25.10 67.39 -16.50
C THR A 779 26.35 66.53 -16.35
N TYR A 780 27.19 66.88 -15.37
CA TYR A 780 28.30 66.04 -14.95
C TYR A 780 27.79 64.89 -14.10
N ASN A 781 28.35 63.70 -14.30
CA ASN A 781 28.07 62.48 -13.54
C ASN A 781 29.38 61.77 -13.19
N SER A 782 29.70 61.70 -11.90
CA SER A 782 30.95 61.10 -11.39
C SER A 782 31.08 59.59 -11.60
N LEU A 783 29.97 58.87 -11.79
CA LEU A 783 29.96 57.42 -12.06
C LEU A 783 29.71 57.06 -13.54
N ASP A 784 29.54 58.04 -14.43
CA ASP A 784 29.34 57.78 -15.86
C ASP A 784 30.64 57.27 -16.51
N PRO A 785 30.66 56.04 -17.08
CA PRO A 785 31.86 55.46 -17.69
C PRO A 785 32.18 56.04 -19.09
N ARG A 786 31.32 56.89 -19.66
CA ARG A 786 31.44 57.36 -21.06
C ARG A 786 32.41 58.54 -21.19
N ARG A 787 33.24 58.48 -22.24
CA ARG A 787 34.29 59.47 -22.57
C ARG A 787 34.08 60.21 -23.89
N GLY A 788 33.35 59.61 -24.82
CA GLY A 788 33.08 60.16 -26.16
C GLY A 788 31.83 61.04 -26.25
N LEU A 789 31.36 61.59 -25.13
CA LEU A 789 30.25 62.56 -25.11
C LEU A 789 30.73 63.93 -25.60
N ALA A 790 29.82 64.78 -26.08
CA ALA A 790 30.14 66.03 -26.78
C ALA A 790 31.02 67.01 -25.97
N PHE A 791 31.00 66.89 -24.64
CA PHE A 791 31.76 67.71 -23.69
C PHE A 791 32.67 66.88 -22.76
N GLY A 792 33.04 65.66 -23.19
CA GLY A 792 34.07 64.85 -22.54
C GLY A 792 33.61 63.92 -21.40
N GLU A 793 34.58 63.37 -20.68
CA GLU A 793 34.40 62.38 -19.60
C GLU A 793 33.42 62.88 -18.53
N GLY A 794 32.32 62.14 -18.37
CA GLY A 794 31.27 62.38 -17.39
C GLY A 794 30.25 63.48 -17.73
N TRP A 795 30.37 64.21 -18.85
CA TRP A 795 29.45 65.31 -19.20
C TRP A 795 28.44 64.92 -20.29
N ALA A 796 27.17 64.77 -19.92
CA ALA A 796 26.06 64.49 -20.85
C ALA A 796 25.18 65.73 -21.10
N THR A 797 24.51 65.78 -22.26
CA THR A 797 23.53 66.81 -22.64
C THR A 797 22.29 66.22 -23.30
N GLN A 798 21.26 67.04 -23.52
CA GLN A 798 20.13 66.67 -24.38
C GLN A 798 20.51 66.30 -25.83
N TYR A 799 21.72 66.66 -26.28
CA TYR A 799 22.22 66.35 -27.62
C TYR A 799 23.09 65.08 -27.67
N ASP A 800 23.43 64.51 -26.51
CA ASP A 800 24.04 63.17 -26.35
C ASP A 800 22.98 62.06 -26.23
N MET A 801 21.69 62.42 -26.32
CA MET A 801 20.59 61.45 -26.42
C MET A 801 20.83 60.50 -27.59
N SER A 802 20.75 59.21 -27.28
CA SER A 802 21.10 58.10 -28.15
C SER A 802 20.26 56.88 -27.82
N VAL A 803 20.01 56.05 -28.82
CA VAL A 803 19.26 54.79 -28.69
C VAL A 803 20.14 53.68 -29.22
N VAL A 804 20.46 52.71 -28.35
CA VAL A 804 21.46 51.66 -28.61
C VAL A 804 20.87 50.31 -28.25
N PRO A 805 20.60 49.42 -29.23
CA PRO A 805 20.21 48.03 -28.96
C PRO A 805 21.28 47.27 -28.18
N ASP A 806 20.86 46.41 -27.26
CA ASP A 806 21.75 45.52 -26.52
C ASP A 806 22.35 44.46 -27.45
N ALA A 807 23.66 44.24 -27.34
CA ALA A 807 24.40 43.29 -28.19
C ALA A 807 24.29 41.81 -27.72
N ASP A 808 23.39 41.52 -26.78
CA ASP A 808 23.19 40.19 -26.16
C ASP A 808 22.21 39.29 -26.91
N GLY A 809 21.52 39.82 -27.94
CA GLY A 809 20.50 39.10 -28.71
C GLY A 809 19.10 39.09 -28.08
N SER A 810 18.88 39.79 -26.96
CA SER A 810 17.55 39.96 -26.36
C SER A 810 16.60 40.84 -27.20
N GLY A 811 17.17 41.71 -28.05
CA GLY A 811 16.44 42.76 -28.75
C GLY A 811 16.11 43.97 -27.88
N ASN A 812 16.46 43.95 -26.59
CA ASN A 812 16.30 45.09 -25.67
C ASN A 812 17.12 46.31 -26.14
N VAL A 813 16.74 47.49 -25.67
CA VAL A 813 17.30 48.75 -26.16
C VAL A 813 17.58 49.71 -25.00
N VAL A 814 18.80 50.23 -24.93
CA VAL A 814 19.21 51.25 -23.96
C VAL A 814 19.05 52.64 -24.56
N VAL A 815 18.28 53.49 -23.89
CA VAL A 815 18.07 54.90 -24.23
C VAL A 815 18.87 55.77 -23.27
N THR A 816 19.75 56.62 -23.82
CA THR A 816 20.40 57.71 -23.06
C THR A 816 19.47 58.92 -23.03
N TYR A 817 19.13 59.39 -21.84
CA TYR A 817 18.32 60.59 -21.58
C TYR A 817 19.19 61.86 -21.43
N PRO A 818 18.60 63.07 -21.48
CA PRO A 818 19.32 64.35 -21.49
C PRO A 818 20.30 64.64 -20.35
N ASP A 819 20.12 64.00 -19.20
CA ASP A 819 20.94 64.14 -18.00
C ASP A 819 22.02 63.06 -17.88
N GLY A 820 22.13 62.19 -18.90
CA GLY A 820 23.01 61.04 -18.95
C GLY A 820 22.37 59.73 -18.50
N GLN A 821 21.17 59.72 -17.91
CA GLN A 821 20.53 58.50 -17.42
C GLN A 821 20.34 57.47 -18.55
N GLN A 822 20.85 56.26 -18.36
CA GLN A 822 20.62 55.15 -19.29
C GLN A 822 19.48 54.26 -18.79
N VAL A 823 18.45 54.10 -19.62
CA VAL A 823 17.24 53.35 -19.29
C VAL A 823 16.99 52.31 -20.37
N ARG A 824 16.88 51.04 -19.96
CA ARG A 824 16.62 49.91 -20.86
C ARG A 824 15.13 49.71 -21.05
N PHE A 825 14.70 49.59 -22.30
CA PHE A 825 13.38 49.17 -22.71
C PHE A 825 13.42 47.70 -23.15
N GLY A 826 12.43 46.92 -22.72
CA GLY A 826 12.35 45.49 -22.97
C GLY A 826 11.62 45.18 -24.27
N HIS A 827 12.24 44.45 -25.19
CA HIS A 827 11.60 44.08 -26.45
C HIS A 827 10.67 42.87 -26.27
N ASN A 828 9.42 43.03 -26.68
CA ASN A 828 8.37 42.03 -26.54
C ASN A 828 8.20 41.16 -27.80
N PRO A 829 7.59 39.96 -27.68
CA PRO A 829 7.35 39.06 -28.82
C PRO A 829 6.43 39.63 -29.92
N ASP A 830 5.70 40.72 -29.65
CA ASP A 830 4.83 41.42 -30.61
C ASP A 830 5.52 42.62 -31.29
N GLY A 831 6.80 42.87 -31.01
CA GLY A 831 7.57 44.01 -31.51
C GLY A 831 7.38 45.31 -30.72
N SER A 832 6.63 45.30 -29.62
CA SER A 832 6.51 46.46 -28.72
C SER A 832 7.72 46.58 -27.78
N PHE A 833 7.97 47.80 -27.28
CA PHE A 833 9.02 48.07 -26.29
C PHE A 833 8.41 48.47 -24.95
N ALA A 834 8.57 47.61 -23.95
CA ALA A 834 8.13 47.89 -22.58
C ALA A 834 9.10 48.85 -21.88
N ALA A 835 8.57 49.94 -21.34
CA ALA A 835 9.29 50.76 -20.38
C ALA A 835 9.42 50.03 -19.03
N PRO A 836 10.48 50.28 -18.24
CA PRO A 836 10.61 49.74 -16.90
C PRO A 836 9.57 50.34 -15.94
N GLU A 837 9.33 49.63 -14.84
CA GLU A 837 8.35 50.03 -13.81
C GLU A 837 8.58 51.47 -13.31
N GLY A 838 7.51 52.25 -13.25
CA GLY A 838 7.56 53.68 -12.90
C GLY A 838 7.95 54.64 -14.03
N ARG A 839 8.52 54.16 -15.15
CA ARG A 839 8.87 54.99 -16.31
C ARG A 839 7.69 55.10 -17.28
N TYR A 840 7.06 56.26 -17.32
CA TYR A 840 5.99 56.57 -18.28
C TYR A 840 6.59 57.15 -19.56
N ALA A 841 7.00 56.28 -20.48
CA ALA A 841 7.48 56.65 -21.81
C ALA A 841 7.11 55.55 -22.82
N LEU A 842 6.95 55.92 -24.09
CA LEU A 842 6.73 55.01 -25.21
C LEU A 842 7.95 55.08 -26.14
N LEU A 843 8.57 53.93 -26.42
CA LEU A 843 9.59 53.78 -27.44
C LEU A 843 9.00 53.01 -28.64
N THR A 844 9.19 53.51 -29.85
CA THR A 844 8.86 52.78 -31.08
C THR A 844 9.99 52.88 -32.10
N HIS A 845 9.98 51.99 -33.09
CA HIS A 845 10.96 51.93 -34.18
C HIS A 845 10.21 51.98 -35.52
N PRO A 846 9.84 53.18 -36.04
CA PRO A 846 8.99 53.29 -37.24
C PRO A 846 9.61 52.75 -38.53
N ASN A 847 10.93 52.59 -38.56
CA ASN A 847 11.71 51.93 -39.62
C ASN A 847 13.13 51.66 -39.10
N ASP A 848 13.88 50.79 -39.80
CA ASP A 848 15.22 50.29 -39.47
C ASP A 848 16.28 51.35 -39.04
N GLN A 849 16.06 52.65 -39.33
CA GLN A 849 17.02 53.72 -39.00
C GLN A 849 16.53 54.69 -37.91
N VAL A 850 15.23 54.75 -37.63
CA VAL A 850 14.61 55.79 -36.78
C VAL A 850 13.98 55.21 -35.52
N TRP A 851 14.27 55.83 -34.38
CA TRP A 851 13.66 55.56 -33.09
C TRP A 851 12.87 56.78 -32.61
N ASP A 852 11.64 56.53 -32.17
CA ASP A 852 10.75 57.55 -31.62
C ASP A 852 10.55 57.29 -30.13
N LEU A 853 11.00 58.22 -29.28
CA LEU A 853 10.75 58.21 -27.85
C LEU A 853 9.74 59.32 -27.50
N VAL A 854 8.59 58.96 -26.94
CA VAL A 854 7.60 59.90 -26.39
C VAL A 854 7.59 59.82 -24.87
N ASP A 855 7.79 60.95 -24.19
CA ASP A 855 7.84 61.02 -22.74
C ASP A 855 6.48 61.34 -22.08
N LYS A 856 6.46 61.41 -20.74
CA LYS A 856 5.26 61.74 -19.95
C LYS A 856 4.71 63.15 -20.20
N SER A 857 5.51 64.08 -20.74
CA SER A 857 5.05 65.43 -21.12
C SER A 857 4.39 65.47 -22.51
N GLY A 858 4.49 64.38 -23.27
CA GLY A 858 4.11 64.33 -24.68
C GLY A 858 5.17 64.93 -25.61
N SER A 859 6.41 65.07 -25.15
CA SER A 859 7.54 65.48 -25.98
C SER A 859 8.07 64.28 -26.75
N LYS A 860 8.16 64.40 -28.08
CA LYS A 860 8.74 63.40 -28.98
C LYS A 860 10.22 63.72 -29.22
N TYR A 861 11.08 62.74 -28.99
CA TYR A 861 12.50 62.73 -29.36
C TYR A 861 12.68 61.72 -30.49
N GLU A 862 13.20 62.18 -31.63
CA GLU A 862 13.44 61.35 -32.81
C GLU A 862 14.95 61.15 -32.98
N VAL A 863 15.38 59.89 -32.99
CA VAL A 863 16.79 59.48 -33.05
C VAL A 863 17.01 58.66 -34.31
N ASN A 864 17.80 59.18 -35.25
CA ASN A 864 18.13 58.54 -36.51
C ASN A 864 19.61 58.15 -36.56
N GLY A 865 19.90 56.89 -36.91
CA GLY A 865 21.28 56.39 -37.00
C GLY A 865 22.09 56.47 -35.70
N GLY A 866 21.40 56.50 -34.55
CA GLY A 866 22.00 56.65 -33.21
C GLY A 866 22.11 58.10 -32.69
N HIS A 867 21.74 59.10 -33.50
CA HIS A 867 21.82 60.52 -33.15
C HIS A 867 20.43 61.19 -33.09
N LEU A 868 20.19 62.05 -32.11
CA LEU A 868 18.94 62.84 -31.99
C LEU A 868 18.81 63.84 -33.16
N THR A 869 17.81 63.69 -34.02
CA THR A 869 17.55 64.55 -35.19
C THR A 869 16.43 65.57 -34.99
N SER A 870 15.47 65.30 -34.10
CA SER A 870 14.37 66.23 -33.79
C SER A 870 13.89 66.10 -32.34
N ILE A 871 13.51 67.24 -31.74
CA ILE A 871 12.68 67.29 -30.53
C ILE A 871 11.40 68.04 -30.88
N THR A 872 10.23 67.46 -30.62
CA THR A 872 8.92 68.04 -30.92
C THR A 872 8.03 68.06 -29.68
N ASP A 873 7.41 69.21 -29.35
CA ASP A 873 6.48 69.33 -28.22
C ASP A 873 5.10 68.72 -28.53
N SER A 874 4.26 68.60 -27.49
CA SER A 874 2.88 68.10 -27.59
C SER A 874 1.91 69.00 -28.39
N ARG A 875 2.39 70.11 -28.98
CA ARG A 875 1.66 70.96 -29.93
C ARG A 875 2.18 70.83 -31.37
N GLY A 876 3.18 69.98 -31.62
CA GLY A 876 3.83 69.82 -32.92
C GLY A 876 4.87 70.90 -33.23
N GLN A 877 5.34 71.67 -32.25
CA GLN A 877 6.43 72.63 -32.43
C GLN A 877 7.76 71.90 -32.30
N ALA A 878 8.61 71.94 -33.33
CA ALA A 878 9.86 71.19 -33.39
C ALA A 878 11.11 72.07 -33.33
N VAL A 879 12.22 71.45 -32.90
CA VAL A 879 13.60 71.91 -33.13
C VAL A 879 14.37 70.77 -33.79
N VAL A 880 15.18 71.10 -34.80
CA VAL A 880 15.89 70.17 -35.68
C VAL A 880 17.39 70.27 -35.43
N LEU A 881 18.06 69.13 -35.52
CA LEU A 881 19.48 68.96 -35.22
C LEU A 881 20.23 68.55 -36.49
N ASP A 882 21.08 69.43 -37.00
CA ASP A 882 21.91 69.18 -38.18
C ASP A 882 23.20 68.47 -37.80
N TYR A 883 23.61 67.49 -38.60
CA TYR A 883 24.89 66.80 -38.43
C TYR A 883 25.79 67.00 -39.65
N THR A 884 27.10 67.13 -39.41
CA THR A 884 28.13 67.25 -40.45
C THR A 884 29.29 66.34 -40.07
N ASN A 885 29.63 65.39 -40.95
CA ASN A 885 30.64 64.34 -40.69
C ASN A 885 30.40 63.58 -39.36
N GLY A 886 29.14 63.26 -39.05
CA GLY A 886 28.76 62.52 -37.83
C GLY A 886 28.76 63.36 -36.53
N ARG A 887 28.73 64.69 -36.62
CA ARG A 887 28.77 65.59 -35.46
C ARG A 887 27.73 66.69 -35.58
N LEU A 888 27.09 67.03 -34.47
CA LEU A 888 26.10 68.11 -34.41
C LEU A 888 26.73 69.44 -34.84
N SER A 889 26.25 70.05 -35.91
CA SER A 889 26.72 71.35 -36.40
C SER A 889 25.77 72.49 -36.05
N SER A 890 24.47 72.21 -35.93
CA SER A 890 23.42 73.19 -35.65
C SER A 890 22.24 72.57 -34.90
N VAL A 891 21.59 73.36 -34.03
CA VAL A 891 20.26 73.07 -33.47
C VAL A 891 19.40 74.31 -33.69
N HIS A 892 18.30 74.18 -34.42
CA HIS A 892 17.51 75.32 -34.88
C HIS A 892 16.00 75.04 -34.98
N GLN A 893 15.17 76.09 -34.98
CA GLN A 893 13.77 75.97 -35.38
C GLN A 893 13.67 75.74 -36.90
N PRO A 894 12.79 74.84 -37.38
CA PRO A 894 12.49 74.67 -38.81
C PRO A 894 12.26 76.00 -39.53
N ALA A 895 12.90 76.18 -40.68
CA ALA A 895 12.89 77.44 -41.41
C ALA A 895 11.50 77.77 -42.00
N LEU A 896 10.73 78.60 -41.27
CA LEU A 896 9.49 79.18 -41.77
C LEU A 896 9.78 80.23 -42.85
N LEU A 897 9.05 80.15 -43.97
CA LEU A 897 9.22 81.03 -45.14
C LEU A 897 9.28 82.51 -44.74
N GLY A 898 10.43 83.15 -45.00
CA GLY A 898 10.66 84.57 -44.72
C GLY A 898 11.22 84.91 -43.33
N ARG A 899 11.63 83.92 -42.51
CA ARG A 899 12.31 84.17 -41.22
C ARG A 899 13.70 83.53 -41.19
N THR A 900 14.67 84.25 -40.60
CA THR A 900 15.97 83.69 -40.21
C THR A 900 15.75 82.61 -39.15
N ALA A 901 16.29 81.40 -39.35
CA ALA A 901 16.20 80.34 -38.35
C ALA A 901 16.87 80.76 -37.03
N GLN A 902 16.15 80.59 -35.92
CA GLN A 902 16.67 80.82 -34.57
C GLN A 902 17.29 79.53 -34.05
N GLY A 903 18.50 79.60 -33.51
CA GLY A 903 19.23 78.40 -33.09
C GLY A 903 20.61 78.63 -32.47
N ILE A 904 21.38 77.56 -32.39
CA ILE A 904 22.74 77.48 -31.87
C ILE A 904 23.61 76.68 -32.85
N SER A 905 24.85 77.12 -33.10
CA SER A 905 25.84 76.38 -33.88
C SER A 905 27.01 75.89 -33.02
N PHE A 906 27.62 74.80 -33.45
CA PHE A 906 28.64 74.05 -32.70
C PHE A 906 29.91 73.90 -33.54
N ALA A 907 31.07 74.24 -32.97
CA ALA A 907 32.38 73.96 -33.55
C ALA A 907 33.11 72.89 -32.72
N TRP A 908 33.87 72.03 -33.39
CA TRP A 908 34.49 70.84 -32.79
C TRP A 908 35.99 70.78 -33.06
N THR A 909 36.73 70.10 -32.19
CA THR A 909 38.14 69.71 -32.41
C THR A 909 38.41 68.40 -31.69
N GLY A 910 39.01 67.42 -32.37
CA GLY A 910 39.02 66.05 -31.85
C GLY A 910 37.58 65.55 -31.68
N SER A 911 37.29 64.78 -30.64
CA SER A 911 35.95 64.28 -30.26
C SER A 911 35.02 65.34 -29.65
N HIS A 912 35.49 66.57 -29.39
CA HIS A 912 34.84 67.47 -28.42
C HIS A 912 34.41 68.81 -29.01
N VAL A 913 33.33 69.39 -28.47
CA VAL A 913 32.84 70.74 -28.81
C VAL A 913 33.80 71.79 -28.23
N THR A 914 34.37 72.66 -29.08
CA THR A 914 35.29 73.73 -28.67
C THR A 914 34.66 75.13 -28.64
N SER A 915 33.55 75.35 -29.35
CA SER A 915 32.70 76.53 -29.13
C SER A 915 31.24 76.31 -29.48
N VAL A 916 30.38 77.03 -28.76
CA VAL A 916 28.91 77.08 -28.93
C VAL A 916 28.53 78.53 -29.20
N THR A 917 27.81 78.82 -30.27
CA THR A 917 27.43 80.20 -30.66
C THR A 917 25.93 80.32 -30.86
N THR A 918 25.28 81.32 -30.26
CA THR A 918 23.84 81.60 -30.47
C THR A 918 23.58 82.41 -31.74
N SER A 919 22.50 82.06 -32.42
CA SER A 919 21.96 82.73 -33.61
C SER A 919 20.51 83.14 -33.34
N PRO A 920 20.26 84.25 -32.64
CA PRO A 920 18.92 84.65 -32.18
C PRO A 920 17.97 85.16 -33.28
N GLY A 921 18.33 85.03 -34.57
CA GLY A 921 17.59 85.62 -35.70
C GLY A 921 17.70 87.15 -35.82
N GLY A 922 18.11 87.84 -34.76
CA GLY A 922 18.50 89.25 -34.73
C GLY A 922 19.08 89.64 -33.37
N GLY A 923 20.05 90.56 -33.35
CA GLY A 923 20.82 90.92 -32.15
C GLY A 923 22.24 90.34 -32.15
N THR A 924 22.96 90.49 -31.04
CA THR A 924 24.36 90.06 -30.90
C THR A 924 24.46 88.55 -30.66
N SER A 925 25.17 87.83 -31.53
CA SER A 925 25.55 86.44 -31.27
C SER A 925 26.50 86.33 -30.08
N LEU A 926 26.20 85.40 -29.18
CA LEU A 926 27.00 85.12 -27.98
C LEU A 926 27.75 83.79 -28.18
N THR A 927 29.02 83.72 -27.78
CA THR A 927 29.87 82.53 -28.00
C THR A 927 30.52 82.07 -26.70
N TRP A 928 30.26 80.81 -26.34
CA TRP A 928 30.93 80.10 -25.26
C TRP A 928 32.10 79.30 -25.83
N ARG A 929 33.18 79.16 -25.07
CA ARG A 929 34.41 78.47 -25.47
C ARG A 929 34.78 77.39 -24.47
N TYR A 930 35.27 76.26 -24.96
CA TYR A 930 35.53 75.05 -24.18
C TYR A 930 36.98 74.63 -24.39
N SER A 931 37.62 74.06 -23.38
CA SER A 931 39.01 73.59 -23.45
C SER A 931 39.19 72.32 -22.62
N TYR A 932 40.07 71.45 -23.08
CA TYR A 932 40.16 70.06 -22.63
C TYR A 932 41.62 69.66 -22.36
N ASP A 933 41.80 68.69 -21.47
CA ASP A 933 43.01 67.86 -21.35
C ASP A 933 42.62 66.41 -21.64
N GLY A 934 43.03 65.90 -22.81
CA GLY A 934 42.47 64.67 -23.37
C GLY A 934 40.95 64.77 -23.51
N ASP A 935 40.21 63.87 -22.85
CA ASP A 935 38.75 63.87 -22.79
C ASP A 935 38.17 64.66 -21.60
N LYS A 936 38.99 65.30 -20.76
CA LYS A 936 38.51 66.05 -19.58
C LYS A 936 38.29 67.51 -19.90
N LEU A 937 37.07 68.01 -19.73
CA LEU A 937 36.72 69.42 -19.91
C LEU A 937 37.36 70.27 -18.80
N THR A 938 38.57 70.78 -19.02
CA THR A 938 39.30 71.56 -18.01
C THR A 938 38.82 73.01 -17.91
N LYS A 939 38.20 73.58 -18.94
CA LYS A 939 37.72 74.97 -18.91
C LYS A 939 36.48 75.22 -19.76
N VAL A 940 35.55 76.01 -19.24
CA VAL A 940 34.43 76.62 -19.97
C VAL A 940 34.49 78.13 -19.75
N CYS A 941 34.35 78.91 -20.82
CA CYS A 941 34.33 80.37 -20.77
C CYS A 941 33.06 80.92 -21.43
N ASP A 942 32.46 81.93 -20.80
CA ASP A 942 31.27 82.63 -21.28
C ASP A 942 31.59 83.71 -22.34
N PRO A 943 30.57 84.34 -22.94
CA PRO A 943 30.73 85.39 -23.95
C PRO A 943 31.34 86.71 -23.43
N LEU A 944 31.42 86.89 -22.10
CA LEU A 944 31.99 88.07 -21.43
C LEU A 944 33.45 87.82 -20.99
N GLY A 945 33.94 86.58 -21.04
CA GLY A 945 35.27 86.17 -20.65
C GLY A 945 35.39 85.61 -19.22
N GLY A 946 34.28 85.42 -18.50
CA GLY A 946 34.26 84.65 -17.25
C GLY A 946 34.47 83.16 -17.54
N CYS A 947 35.18 82.42 -16.68
CA CYS A 947 35.47 81.00 -16.95
C CYS A 947 35.46 80.10 -15.70
N THR A 948 34.89 78.89 -15.84
CA THR A 948 34.98 77.79 -14.87
C THR A 948 36.18 76.95 -15.26
N THR A 949 37.02 76.61 -14.28
CA THR A 949 38.01 75.55 -14.41
C THR A 949 37.55 74.32 -13.63
N TYR A 950 37.64 73.13 -14.22
CA TYR A 950 37.28 71.89 -13.56
C TYR A 950 38.55 71.08 -13.24
N GLY A 951 38.72 70.73 -11.97
CA GLY A 951 39.72 69.75 -11.52
C GLY A 951 39.14 68.34 -11.56
N TYR A 952 40.01 67.34 -11.76
CA TYR A 952 39.61 65.93 -11.85
C TYR A 952 40.63 65.04 -11.13
N GLU A 953 40.20 64.32 -10.09
CA GLU A 953 41.03 63.32 -9.41
C GLU A 953 41.14 62.00 -10.20
N PRO A 954 42.16 61.16 -9.97
CA PRO A 954 42.27 59.83 -10.57
C PRO A 954 41.26 58.81 -10.00
N GLY A 955 40.15 58.59 -10.70
CA GLY A 955 39.13 57.58 -10.37
C GLY A 955 39.21 56.28 -11.17
N THR A 956 38.27 55.35 -10.94
CA THR A 956 38.03 54.19 -11.82
C THR A 956 36.57 53.77 -11.85
N HIS A 957 35.98 53.75 -13.05
CA HIS A 957 34.60 53.33 -13.29
C HIS A 957 34.42 51.81 -13.31
N TYR A 958 35.49 51.01 -13.15
CA TYR A 958 35.40 49.54 -13.20
C TYR A 958 34.43 48.96 -12.15
N ARG A 959 34.33 49.57 -10.95
CA ARG A 959 33.28 49.22 -9.97
C ARG A 959 31.89 49.35 -10.60
N SER A 960 31.61 50.49 -11.23
CA SER A 960 30.30 50.81 -11.78
C SER A 960 29.95 49.87 -12.92
N ALA A 961 30.85 49.74 -13.90
CA ALA A 961 30.68 48.85 -15.04
C ALA A 961 30.46 47.39 -14.65
N VAL A 962 31.14 46.87 -13.60
CA VAL A 962 30.87 45.51 -13.09
C VAL A 962 29.46 45.43 -12.48
N LEU A 963 29.06 46.40 -11.65
CA LEU A 963 27.70 46.41 -11.08
C LEU A 963 26.61 46.53 -12.16
N ASP A 964 26.80 47.33 -13.21
CA ASP A 964 25.87 47.45 -14.34
C ASP A 964 25.58 46.11 -15.06
N THR A 965 26.45 45.09 -14.93
CA THR A 965 26.21 43.74 -15.46
C THR A 965 25.31 42.84 -14.60
N LYS A 966 24.81 43.32 -13.44
CA LYS A 966 24.00 42.57 -12.46
C LYS A 966 24.63 41.24 -11.97
N PRO A 967 25.85 41.24 -11.40
CA PRO A 967 26.41 40.06 -10.77
C PRO A 967 25.58 39.62 -9.55
N ASP A 968 25.44 38.31 -9.32
CA ASP A 968 24.73 37.78 -8.13
C ASP A 968 25.44 38.15 -6.81
N SER A 969 26.75 38.39 -6.83
CA SER A 969 27.56 38.88 -5.71
C SER A 969 28.85 39.51 -6.25
N TYR A 970 29.36 40.58 -5.64
CA TYR A 970 30.60 41.25 -6.07
C TYR A 970 31.47 41.65 -4.89
N TRP A 971 32.37 40.76 -4.48
CA TRP A 971 33.34 41.01 -3.42
C TRP A 971 34.58 41.71 -4.00
N ARG A 972 34.70 43.02 -3.77
CA ARG A 972 35.94 43.78 -4.08
C ARG A 972 37.10 43.48 -3.11
N LEU A 973 36.82 42.71 -2.06
CA LEU A 973 37.72 42.36 -0.96
C LEU A 973 38.26 43.57 -0.17
N GLY A 974 37.62 44.73 -0.30
CA GLY A 974 38.21 46.04 -0.02
C GLY A 974 38.22 46.51 1.43
N GLU A 975 38.03 45.62 2.38
CA GLU A 975 37.97 45.94 3.80
C GLU A 975 39.34 46.36 4.35
N SER A 976 39.35 47.31 5.30
CA SER A 976 40.56 47.73 6.02
C SER A 976 40.82 46.88 7.28
N ALA A 977 39.78 46.28 7.85
CA ALA A 977 39.82 45.36 8.99
C ALA A 977 38.53 44.52 9.03
N GLY A 978 38.57 43.35 9.70
CA GLY A 978 37.41 42.49 9.92
C GLY A 978 37.59 41.04 9.43
N SER A 979 36.55 40.23 9.61
CA SER A 979 36.50 38.81 9.22
C SER A 979 35.71 38.53 7.95
N ASP A 980 35.08 39.55 7.36
CA ASP A 980 34.01 39.41 6.38
C ASP A 980 34.36 40.17 5.10
N ALA A 981 34.40 39.47 3.97
CA ALA A 981 34.43 40.07 2.64
C ALA A 981 33.00 40.48 2.26
N THR A 982 32.78 41.78 2.10
CA THR A 982 31.46 42.36 1.86
C THR A 982 31.21 42.49 0.36
N SER A 983 30.11 41.89 -0.09
CA SER A 983 29.61 42.06 -1.46
C SER A 983 29.06 43.46 -1.65
N GLN A 984 29.31 44.07 -2.82
CA GLN A 984 28.74 45.38 -3.19
C GLN A 984 27.37 45.28 -3.86
N VAL A 985 26.80 44.06 -3.98
CA VAL A 985 25.45 43.81 -4.51
C VAL A 985 24.44 44.07 -3.39
N ALA A 986 24.07 45.35 -3.22
CA ALA A 986 23.34 45.84 -2.06
C ALA A 986 21.98 45.15 -1.81
N ILE A 987 21.31 44.68 -2.87
CA ILE A 987 20.03 43.96 -2.80
C ILE A 987 20.09 42.65 -1.99
N ASN A 988 21.28 42.04 -1.86
CA ASN A 988 21.47 40.86 -1.00
C ASN A 988 21.52 41.19 0.50
N LEU A 989 21.56 42.47 0.88
CA LEU A 989 21.59 42.97 2.27
C LEU A 989 22.70 42.34 3.14
N GLY A 990 23.81 41.92 2.51
CA GLY A 990 24.92 41.26 3.18
C GLY A 990 24.66 39.80 3.61
N SER A 991 23.59 39.17 3.12
CA SER A 991 23.39 37.71 3.24
C SER A 991 24.36 36.88 2.39
N ASP A 992 25.09 37.56 1.50
CA ASP A 992 26.12 37.06 0.59
C ASP A 992 27.57 37.36 1.06
N LYS A 993 27.77 37.79 2.32
CA LYS A 993 29.10 38.02 2.89
C LYS A 993 29.94 36.73 2.91
N ALA A 994 31.10 36.77 2.28
CA ALA A 994 32.10 35.71 2.37
C ALA A 994 33.00 35.92 3.60
N LYS A 995 33.73 34.90 4.05
CA LYS A 995 34.53 34.91 5.29
C LYS A 995 36.02 34.78 5.02
N TYR A 996 36.83 35.69 5.56
CA TYR A 996 38.29 35.65 5.49
C TYR A 996 38.90 34.65 6.46
N LYS A 997 40.04 34.08 6.06
CA LYS A 997 40.93 33.26 6.87
C LYS A 997 42.38 33.60 6.56
N ASP A 998 43.21 33.81 7.59
CA ASP A 998 44.66 34.09 7.53
C ASP A 998 45.05 35.19 6.51
N VAL A 999 44.19 36.19 6.31
CA VAL A 999 44.32 37.26 5.31
C VAL A 999 44.88 38.54 5.94
N THR A 1000 45.71 39.29 5.20
CA THR A 1000 46.13 40.65 5.61
C THR A 1000 45.36 41.70 4.82
N LEU A 1001 44.48 42.41 5.53
CA LEU A 1001 43.85 43.65 5.05
C LEU A 1001 44.83 44.82 5.26
N GLY A 1002 44.91 45.78 4.33
CA GLY A 1002 45.67 47.03 4.46
C GLY A 1002 46.95 47.24 3.62
N ALA A 1003 47.30 46.35 2.66
CA ALA A 1003 48.43 46.56 1.72
C ALA A 1003 48.02 47.41 0.47
N PRO A 1004 48.81 47.67 -0.59
CA PRO A 1004 48.35 48.48 -1.76
C PRO A 1004 47.70 47.69 -2.93
N GLY A 1005 46.95 48.37 -3.80
CA GLY A 1005 46.01 47.76 -4.77
C GLY A 1005 46.27 47.91 -6.27
N PRO A 1006 45.32 47.45 -7.11
CA PRO A 1006 45.41 47.55 -8.58
C PRO A 1006 45.21 48.98 -9.13
N THR A 1007 44.51 49.86 -8.41
CA THR A 1007 44.46 51.31 -8.71
C THR A 1007 44.81 52.15 -7.48
N ALA A 1008 45.31 53.38 -7.71
CA ALA A 1008 45.93 54.22 -6.68
C ALA A 1008 45.03 54.64 -5.49
N ALA A 1009 43.71 54.46 -5.61
CA ALA A 1009 42.72 54.76 -4.56
C ALA A 1009 41.84 53.54 -4.19
N SER A 1010 42.26 52.32 -4.55
CA SER A 1010 41.47 51.10 -4.34
C SER A 1010 41.83 50.33 -3.07
N SER A 1011 40.96 49.38 -2.72
CA SER A 1011 41.16 48.36 -1.68
C SER A 1011 40.70 46.98 -2.17
N ALA A 1012 41.34 45.92 -1.64
CA ALA A 1012 41.16 44.47 -1.80
C ALA A 1012 41.98 43.74 -0.67
N ALA A 1013 42.27 42.43 -0.66
CA ALA A 1013 42.84 41.69 0.50
C ALA A 1013 44.11 40.83 0.21
N THR A 1014 45.14 40.77 1.08
CA THR A 1014 46.37 39.96 0.86
C THR A 1014 46.27 38.51 1.34
N PHE A 1015 46.92 37.59 0.62
CA PHE A 1015 46.94 36.15 0.87
C PHE A 1015 48.37 35.59 0.78
N ASN A 1016 48.72 34.66 1.67
CA ASN A 1016 50.08 34.13 1.86
C ASN A 1016 50.45 32.94 0.92
N GLY A 1017 49.53 32.53 0.03
CA GLY A 1017 49.74 31.41 -0.90
C GLY A 1017 49.84 30.01 -0.25
N THR A 1018 49.51 29.85 1.04
CA THR A 1018 49.66 28.57 1.78
C THR A 1018 48.50 28.24 2.72
N SER A 1019 47.98 29.21 3.49
CA SER A 1019 46.89 29.01 4.46
C SER A 1019 45.74 30.02 4.34
N SER A 1020 45.98 31.19 3.73
CA SER A 1020 44.97 32.22 3.51
C SER A 1020 43.87 31.76 2.55
N ALA A 1021 42.63 32.09 2.86
CA ALA A 1021 41.47 31.80 2.01
C ALA A 1021 40.32 32.79 2.27
N VAL A 1022 39.39 32.88 1.33
CA VAL A 1022 38.08 33.48 1.56
C VAL A 1022 36.99 32.49 1.14
N THR A 1023 36.09 32.19 2.08
CA THR A 1023 35.04 31.17 1.95
C THR A 1023 33.73 31.85 1.59
N LEU A 1024 33.18 31.53 0.42
CA LEU A 1024 31.87 32.03 -0.03
C LEU A 1024 30.73 31.45 0.83
N PRO A 1025 29.55 32.10 0.89
CA PRO A 1025 28.38 31.55 1.57
C PRO A 1025 27.98 30.15 1.11
N ASP A 1026 27.44 29.35 2.02
CA ASP A 1026 26.91 28.02 1.69
C ASP A 1026 25.80 28.12 0.63
N GLY A 1027 25.95 27.31 -0.43
CA GLY A 1027 24.98 27.27 -1.52
C GLY A 1027 25.12 28.39 -2.57
N THR A 1028 26.08 29.31 -2.48
CA THR A 1028 26.31 30.33 -3.53
C THR A 1028 26.44 29.71 -4.93
N LEU A 1029 27.25 28.65 -5.07
CA LEU A 1029 27.42 27.91 -6.33
C LEU A 1029 26.22 27.00 -6.71
N ARG A 1030 25.11 27.08 -5.97
CA ARG A 1030 23.85 26.36 -6.21
C ARG A 1030 22.65 27.29 -6.41
N LYS A 1031 22.81 28.60 -6.21
CA LYS A 1031 21.73 29.59 -6.46
C LYS A 1031 21.26 29.60 -7.91
N ASN A 1032 22.19 29.42 -8.85
CA ASN A 1032 21.95 29.45 -10.29
C ASN A 1032 22.80 28.36 -10.94
N ARG A 1033 22.25 27.70 -11.98
CA ARG A 1033 22.89 26.59 -12.71
C ARG A 1033 23.92 27.09 -13.72
N ASN A 1034 23.72 28.30 -14.24
CA ASN A 1034 24.67 28.97 -15.13
C ASN A 1034 25.47 29.97 -14.28
N MET A 1035 26.79 29.85 -14.29
CA MET A 1035 27.69 30.66 -13.46
C MET A 1035 28.96 31.02 -14.22
N ALA A 1036 29.31 32.30 -14.20
CA ALA A 1036 30.63 32.81 -14.54
C ALA A 1036 31.29 33.38 -13.27
N ILE A 1037 32.62 33.38 -13.22
CA ILE A 1037 33.41 33.97 -12.13
C ILE A 1037 34.54 34.78 -12.76
N GLU A 1038 34.61 36.07 -12.45
CA GLU A 1038 35.76 36.93 -12.76
C GLU A 1038 36.61 37.14 -11.49
N LEU A 1039 37.94 37.21 -11.64
CA LEU A 1039 38.86 37.48 -10.54
C LEU A 1039 40.05 38.32 -11.00
N TRP A 1040 40.24 39.48 -10.37
CA TRP A 1040 41.43 40.32 -10.56
C TRP A 1040 42.42 40.10 -9.41
N PHE A 1041 43.68 39.83 -9.75
CA PHE A 1041 44.76 39.62 -8.78
C PHE A 1041 46.09 40.17 -9.29
N ARG A 1042 47.05 40.37 -8.37
CA ARG A 1042 48.42 40.78 -8.66
C ARG A 1042 49.39 39.77 -8.07
N THR A 1043 50.33 39.28 -8.87
CA THR A 1043 51.35 38.30 -8.49
C THR A 1043 52.74 38.92 -8.50
N THR A 1044 53.68 38.33 -7.74
CA THR A 1044 55.09 38.73 -7.67
C THR A 1044 55.98 38.00 -8.69
N LYS A 1045 55.40 37.19 -9.57
CA LYS A 1045 56.07 36.53 -10.69
C LYS A 1045 55.41 36.91 -12.01
N LEU A 1046 56.22 37.17 -13.04
CA LEU A 1046 55.74 37.08 -14.42
C LEU A 1046 55.63 35.60 -14.79
N GLU A 1047 54.46 35.21 -15.27
CA GLU A 1047 54.27 34.08 -16.18
C GLU A 1047 53.53 34.62 -17.42
N ILE A 1048 53.69 33.96 -18.56
CA ILE A 1048 53.25 34.39 -19.91
C ILE A 1048 51.97 33.64 -20.30
#